data_AF-A0A6H1KB04-F1
#
_entry.id   AF-A0A6H1KB04-F1
#
_cell.length_a   1.000
_cell.length_b   1.000
_cell.length_c   1.000
_cell.angle_alpha   90.00
_cell.angle_beta   90.00
_cell.angle_gamma   90.00
#
_symmetry.space_group_name_H-M   'P 1'
#
loop_
_entity.id
_entity.type
_entity.pdbx_description
1 polymer ?
#
loop_
_entity_poly.entity_id
_entity_poly.type
_entity_poly.pdbx_seq_one_letter_code
_entity_poly.pdbx_strand_id
1 'polypeptide(L)'
;MSYDRADWSQHYKDGRGFRPLRNSERSLLARHAPAPDDGRALELGCGTGELAAFLTELGYTVDAVDFAEGALARARKERAGAERVRWLCLDIEHDDPAELSDGGYDLITLRLVFPFLHDRTRVLHRLAARLRTGGALVVITPVVATTPEERRLIAMDEEEIALLAEGWSQVERFEAEGLAVLVLRGPTGDFAAVEKGRPEPQSVVGVCAVVTDDCGRVLLGRSTRGMWELPGGRVEAGESFQAAAVRELAEETGLTADIGDAHLLTILHDDRADVRRLSAVVRISAWGGTLGLPEPHRFRRWEWHDLHALTDLGALFTPTAHALEAVWPGVLPSLPPVHSYPHAIAPPAVGGEPAEAIRRRQEMTEHVIAGGWAPSATVEDALRTVPRHRFTPESPLRIAYDDDLAVVTSRDETGTAVSSVSAAWLQADMIEKLRLEPGMMVFEAGSGGYNAELIAHVVAPAGRVVTVDLDPYVVQRTQRFTAEAGRGQVTVLLGDGSQGAPGHMPRGGFDGSMITHNCWDISPAWREQLAEGRYLVLPLEIHGYTRAIALQRQGDVLHAREWTYCGFVRDRGAAARSTPITNVAGGELQLCHEDGTPPDPAGLEEALRGPRHEFSHVDHHADGIAPVGLIPSSP
;
A
#
# COMPACT_ATOMS: atom_id res chain seq x y z
N MET A 1 2.15 40.72 16.24
CA MET A 1 1.05 40.55 17.21
C MET A 1 -0.18 40.30 16.39
N SER A 2 -0.75 39.08 16.47
CA SER A 2 -2.09 38.81 15.94
C SER A 2 -3.08 39.45 16.91
N TYR A 3 -3.91 40.36 16.42
CA TYR A 3 -4.99 40.95 17.21
C TYR A 3 -6.19 40.03 17.10
N ASP A 4 -6.70 39.53 18.22
CA ASP A 4 -7.88 38.66 18.23
C ASP A 4 -9.19 39.46 18.34
N ARG A 5 -10.33 38.75 18.30
CA ARG A 5 -11.67 39.35 18.41
C ARG A 5 -11.85 40.17 19.70
N ALA A 6 -11.23 39.75 20.80
CA ALA A 6 -11.31 40.44 22.08
C ALA A 6 -10.47 41.71 22.07
N ASP A 7 -9.26 41.67 21.51
CA ASP A 7 -8.38 42.84 21.38
C ASP A 7 -9.05 43.96 20.59
N TRP A 8 -9.64 43.64 19.44
CA TRP A 8 -10.36 44.63 18.62
C TRP A 8 -11.63 45.14 19.30
N SER A 9 -12.40 44.26 19.93
CA SER A 9 -13.58 44.68 20.69
C SER A 9 -13.22 45.64 21.82
N GLN A 10 -12.09 45.41 22.50
CA GLN A 10 -11.59 46.32 23.54
C GLN A 10 -11.04 47.62 22.96
N HIS A 11 -10.30 47.57 21.84
CA HIS A 11 -9.80 48.75 21.13
C HIS A 11 -10.91 49.77 20.88
N TYR A 12 -12.06 49.32 20.34
CA TYR A 12 -13.19 50.20 20.06
C TYR A 12 -13.95 50.65 21.32
N LYS A 13 -14.03 49.81 22.36
CA LYS A 13 -14.62 50.19 23.67
C LYS A 13 -13.83 51.29 24.35
N ASP A 14 -12.51 51.32 24.19
CA ASP A 14 -11.63 52.37 24.72
C ASP A 14 -11.75 53.70 23.95
N GLY A 15 -12.69 53.82 23.00
CA GLY A 15 -12.90 55.01 22.19
C GLY A 15 -11.87 55.19 21.06
N ARG A 16 -10.91 54.28 20.93
CA ARG A 16 -9.94 54.29 19.83
C ARG A 16 -10.64 53.92 18.52
N GLY A 17 -10.14 54.47 17.43
CA GLY A 17 -10.66 54.26 16.09
C GLY A 17 -9.53 54.23 15.08
N PHE A 18 -9.84 53.82 13.87
CA PHE A 18 -8.89 53.81 12.77
C PHE A 18 -8.90 55.13 11.98
N ARG A 19 -8.08 55.21 10.93
CA ARG A 19 -7.99 56.40 10.07
C ARG A 19 -9.39 56.82 9.56
N PRO A 20 -9.82 58.08 9.77
CA PRO A 20 -11.12 58.56 9.31
C PRO A 20 -11.19 58.59 7.78
N LEU A 21 -12.38 58.41 7.22
CA LEU A 21 -12.63 58.43 5.78
C LEU A 21 -12.44 59.84 5.21
N ARG A 22 -11.54 59.99 4.24
CA ARG A 22 -11.19 61.30 3.65
C ARG A 22 -11.93 61.55 2.34
N ASN A 23 -11.94 62.81 1.92
CA ASN A 23 -12.59 63.24 0.68
C ASN A 23 -11.96 62.62 -0.58
N SER A 24 -10.65 62.33 -0.52
CA SER A 24 -9.91 61.62 -1.57
C SER A 24 -10.47 60.21 -1.81
N GLU A 25 -10.59 59.41 -0.75
CA GLU A 25 -11.23 58.08 -0.76
C GLU A 25 -12.68 58.16 -1.25
N ARG A 26 -13.48 59.08 -0.69
CA ARG A 26 -14.90 59.30 -1.08
C ARG A 26 -15.07 59.59 -2.57
N SER A 27 -14.23 60.48 -3.10
CA SER A 27 -14.29 60.89 -4.50
C SER A 27 -13.92 59.75 -5.46
N LEU A 28 -12.94 58.92 -5.09
CA LEU A 28 -12.55 57.74 -5.89
C LEU A 28 -13.67 56.70 -5.92
N LEU A 29 -14.26 56.36 -4.77
CA LEU A 29 -15.37 55.42 -4.68
C LEU A 29 -16.58 55.91 -5.49
N ALA A 30 -16.98 57.18 -5.34
CA ALA A 30 -18.10 57.75 -6.09
C ALA A 30 -17.90 57.71 -7.61
N ARG A 31 -16.65 57.86 -8.08
CA ARG A 31 -16.31 57.88 -9.51
C ARG A 31 -16.18 56.47 -10.10
N HIS A 32 -15.50 55.57 -9.40
CA HIS A 32 -15.09 54.27 -9.94
C HIS A 32 -15.97 53.10 -9.48
N ALA A 33 -16.85 53.31 -8.50
CA ALA A 33 -17.86 52.35 -8.06
C ALA A 33 -19.19 53.07 -7.74
N PRO A 34 -19.86 53.69 -8.74
CA PRO A 34 -21.16 54.32 -8.53
C PRO A 34 -22.24 53.26 -8.28
N ALA A 35 -23.23 53.58 -7.45
CA ALA A 35 -24.33 52.67 -7.19
C ALA A 35 -25.25 52.54 -8.43
N PRO A 36 -25.55 51.31 -8.89
CA PRO A 36 -26.65 51.09 -9.81
C PRO A 36 -27.99 51.28 -9.09
N ASP A 37 -29.08 51.31 -9.85
CA ASP A 37 -30.43 51.27 -9.30
C ASP A 37 -30.59 50.02 -8.42
N ASP A 38 -31.06 50.20 -7.19
CA ASP A 38 -31.14 49.16 -6.14
C ASP A 38 -29.81 48.42 -5.85
N GLY A 39 -28.68 49.12 -6.05
CA GLY A 39 -27.35 48.58 -5.83
C GLY A 39 -27.12 48.08 -4.41
N ARG A 40 -26.38 46.97 -4.30
CA ARG A 40 -26.02 46.36 -3.01
C ARG A 40 -24.51 46.35 -2.79
N ALA A 41 -24.08 46.76 -1.61
CA ALA A 41 -22.67 46.75 -1.22
C ALA A 41 -22.41 45.88 0.02
N LEU A 42 -21.23 45.27 0.10
CA LEU A 42 -20.67 44.61 1.27
C LEU A 42 -19.45 45.38 1.74
N GLU A 43 -19.44 45.86 2.98
CA GLU A 43 -18.24 46.41 3.61
C GLU A 43 -17.68 45.39 4.61
N LEU A 44 -16.44 44.96 4.41
CA LEU A 44 -15.72 44.11 5.35
C LEU A 44 -14.79 44.92 6.26
N GLY A 45 -14.84 44.63 7.55
CA GLY A 45 -14.11 45.38 8.58
C GLY A 45 -14.64 46.79 8.73
N CYS A 46 -15.97 46.95 8.82
CA CYS A 46 -16.61 48.26 8.76
C CYS A 46 -16.24 49.20 9.94
N GLY A 47 -15.67 48.66 11.03
CA GLY A 47 -15.27 49.44 12.19
C GLY A 47 -16.45 50.22 12.78
N THR A 48 -16.31 51.54 12.85
CA THR A 48 -17.38 52.45 13.33
C THR A 48 -18.38 52.86 12.24
N GLY A 49 -18.32 52.26 11.04
CA GLY A 49 -19.34 52.39 10.00
C GLY A 49 -19.32 53.68 9.19
N GLU A 50 -18.17 54.37 9.11
CA GLU A 50 -18.07 55.63 8.35
C GLU A 50 -18.21 55.42 6.84
N LEU A 51 -17.57 54.38 6.29
CA LEU A 51 -17.67 54.06 4.87
C LEU A 51 -19.03 53.44 4.55
N ALA A 52 -19.59 52.56 5.39
CA ALA A 52 -20.97 52.06 5.22
C ALA A 52 -21.97 53.20 5.08
N ALA A 53 -21.91 54.20 5.96
CA ALA A 53 -22.80 55.37 5.88
C ALA A 53 -22.61 56.14 4.55
N PHE A 54 -21.36 56.39 4.14
CA PHE A 54 -21.08 57.03 2.85
C PHE A 54 -21.58 56.22 1.64
N LEU A 55 -21.48 54.89 1.67
CA LEU A 55 -22.01 54.03 0.60
C LEU A 55 -23.54 54.15 0.49
N THR A 56 -24.25 54.37 1.59
CA THR A 56 -25.70 54.67 1.52
C THR A 56 -26.01 56.02 0.89
N GLU A 57 -25.17 57.04 1.10
CA GLU A 57 -25.29 58.34 0.43
C GLU A 57 -25.05 58.21 -1.08
N LEU A 58 -24.23 57.25 -1.51
CA LEU A 58 -24.02 56.91 -2.92
C LEU A 58 -25.18 56.12 -3.54
N GLY A 59 -26.14 55.64 -2.73
CA GLY A 59 -27.33 54.93 -3.19
C GLY A 59 -27.35 53.42 -2.90
N TYR A 60 -26.28 52.86 -2.31
CA TYR A 60 -26.23 51.43 -1.98
C TYR A 60 -27.10 51.06 -0.78
N THR A 61 -27.62 49.84 -0.80
CA THR A 61 -28.02 49.11 0.42
C THR A 61 -26.82 48.31 0.91
N VAL A 62 -26.40 48.48 2.16
CA VAL A 62 -25.09 48.01 2.63
C VAL A 62 -25.23 46.90 3.67
N ASP A 63 -24.57 45.78 3.45
CA ASP A 63 -24.23 44.84 4.51
C ASP A 63 -22.85 45.23 5.06
N ALA A 64 -22.81 45.72 6.30
CA ALA A 64 -21.58 46.14 6.96
C ALA A 64 -21.19 45.09 8.00
N VAL A 65 -20.03 44.46 7.77
CA VAL A 65 -19.53 43.32 8.53
C VAL A 65 -18.30 43.72 9.33
N ASP A 66 -18.27 43.35 10.60
CA ASP A 66 -17.07 43.39 11.42
C ASP A 66 -17.07 42.19 12.37
N PHE A 67 -15.92 41.61 12.66
CA PHE A 67 -15.83 40.48 13.60
C PHE A 67 -15.83 40.97 15.06
N ALA A 68 -15.63 42.27 15.31
CA ALA A 68 -15.62 42.87 16.64
C ALA A 68 -16.98 43.52 16.99
N GLU A 69 -17.75 42.89 17.88
CA GLU A 69 -19.05 43.42 18.34
C GLU A 69 -18.93 44.83 18.95
N GLY A 70 -17.79 45.14 19.58
CA GLY A 70 -17.51 46.48 20.10
C GLY A 70 -17.52 47.58 19.03
N ALA A 71 -17.05 47.26 17.82
CA ALA A 71 -17.08 48.15 16.67
C ALA A 71 -18.52 48.40 16.20
N LEU A 72 -19.29 47.32 16.03
CA LEU A 72 -20.68 47.36 15.57
C LEU A 72 -21.60 48.08 16.56
N ALA A 73 -21.44 47.86 17.86
CA ALA A 73 -22.20 48.59 18.89
C ALA A 73 -21.99 50.11 18.79
N ARG A 74 -20.75 50.53 18.54
CA ARG A 74 -20.41 51.95 18.32
C ARG A 74 -20.95 52.46 16.99
N ALA A 75 -20.83 51.70 15.90
CA ALA A 75 -21.36 52.04 14.59
C ALA A 75 -22.88 52.27 14.64
N ARG A 76 -23.65 51.36 15.25
CA ARG A 76 -25.11 51.49 15.43
C ARG A 76 -25.49 52.77 16.20
N LYS A 77 -24.70 53.14 17.21
CA LYS A 77 -24.94 54.36 18.00
C LYS A 77 -24.60 55.64 17.22
N GLU A 78 -23.43 55.69 16.61
CA GLU A 78 -22.94 56.89 15.92
C GLU A 78 -23.54 57.09 14.52
N ARG A 79 -24.15 56.06 13.95
CA ARG A 79 -24.78 56.06 12.62
C ARG A 79 -26.26 55.67 12.69
N ALA A 80 -26.95 56.06 13.75
CA ALA A 80 -28.37 55.73 13.96
C ALA A 80 -29.30 56.18 12.81
N GLY A 81 -28.89 57.15 11.98
CA GLY A 81 -29.61 57.59 10.79
C GLY A 81 -29.32 56.81 9.50
N ALA A 82 -28.43 55.80 9.52
CA ALA A 82 -28.07 55.01 8.35
C ALA A 82 -29.02 53.81 8.17
N GLU A 83 -30.28 54.08 7.85
CA GLU A 83 -31.37 53.07 7.80
C GLU A 83 -31.17 51.99 6.72
N ARG A 84 -30.33 52.25 5.71
CA ARG A 84 -30.00 51.29 4.64
C ARG A 84 -28.76 50.43 4.93
N VAL A 85 -28.26 50.43 6.18
CA VAL A 85 -27.13 49.60 6.61
C VAL A 85 -27.61 48.46 7.51
N ARG A 86 -27.25 47.23 7.13
CA ARG A 86 -27.38 46.03 7.96
C ARG A 86 -26.04 45.72 8.63
N TRP A 87 -25.99 45.77 9.96
CA TRP A 87 -24.78 45.54 10.75
C TRP A 87 -24.65 44.09 11.21
N LEU A 88 -23.66 43.35 10.71
CA LEU A 88 -23.48 41.92 10.93
C LEU A 88 -22.17 41.63 11.66
N CYS A 89 -22.25 40.81 12.72
CA CYS A 89 -21.08 40.34 13.47
C CYS A 89 -20.62 39.01 12.89
N LEU A 90 -19.64 39.07 11.97
CA LEU A 90 -19.21 37.90 11.19
C LEU A 90 -17.69 37.92 11.03
N ASP A 91 -17.04 36.80 11.36
CA ASP A 91 -15.67 36.53 10.96
C ASP A 91 -15.65 35.96 9.53
N ILE A 92 -15.25 36.78 8.56
CA ILE A 92 -15.27 36.39 7.14
C ILE A 92 -14.32 35.23 6.80
N GLU A 93 -13.30 34.98 7.63
CA GLU A 93 -12.34 33.89 7.43
C GLU A 93 -12.92 32.54 7.88
N HIS A 94 -13.73 32.52 8.94
CA HIS A 94 -14.13 31.30 9.63
C HIS A 94 -15.64 31.04 9.65
N ASP A 95 -16.47 32.07 9.73
CA ASP A 95 -17.92 31.92 9.90
C ASP A 95 -18.62 31.60 8.56
N ASP A 96 -19.82 31.03 8.66
CA ASP A 96 -20.68 30.74 7.50
C ASP A 96 -21.24 32.05 6.92
N PRO A 97 -20.97 32.37 5.64
CA PRO A 97 -21.47 33.57 5.01
C PRO A 97 -22.96 33.48 4.62
N ALA A 98 -23.72 32.49 5.09
CA ALA A 98 -25.18 32.39 4.89
C ALA A 98 -25.95 33.63 5.41
N GLU A 99 -25.39 34.41 6.33
CA GLU A 99 -26.00 35.67 6.76
C GLU A 99 -25.89 36.81 5.71
N LEU A 100 -24.95 36.67 4.76
CA LEU A 100 -24.74 37.61 3.66
C LEU A 100 -25.78 37.41 2.54
N SER A 101 -25.88 38.40 1.65
CA SER A 101 -26.75 38.35 0.47
C SER A 101 -26.47 37.12 -0.41
N ASP A 102 -27.47 36.28 -0.62
CA ASP A 102 -27.44 35.24 -1.67
C ASP A 102 -27.54 35.83 -3.08
N GLY A 103 -28.18 36.99 -3.21
CA GLY A 103 -28.33 37.70 -4.49
C GLY A 103 -27.07 38.42 -4.96
N GLY A 104 -25.91 38.19 -4.33
CA GLY A 104 -24.63 38.84 -4.63
C GLY A 104 -24.58 40.34 -4.31
N TYR A 105 -23.46 40.97 -4.67
CA TYR A 105 -23.15 42.38 -4.43
C TYR A 105 -22.62 43.07 -5.70
N ASP A 106 -23.00 44.34 -5.90
CA ASP A 106 -22.46 45.20 -6.96
C ASP A 106 -21.12 45.82 -6.55
N LEU A 107 -20.90 45.96 -5.23
CA LEU A 107 -19.67 46.49 -4.65
C LEU A 107 -19.29 45.69 -3.40
N ILE A 108 -18.04 45.25 -3.31
CA ILE A 108 -17.46 44.73 -2.07
C ILE A 108 -16.28 45.60 -1.70
N THR A 109 -16.23 46.16 -0.49
CA THR A 109 -15.13 47.03 -0.05
C THR A 109 -14.36 46.42 1.12
N LEU A 110 -13.04 46.41 1.01
CA LEU A 110 -12.10 46.05 2.07
C LEU A 110 -11.25 47.26 2.39
N ARG A 111 -11.69 48.07 3.35
CA ARG A 111 -11.00 49.30 3.73
C ARG A 111 -10.18 49.09 4.98
N LEU A 112 -8.85 49.17 4.84
CA LEU A 112 -7.85 49.06 5.92
C LEU A 112 -7.91 47.74 6.69
N VAL A 113 -8.66 46.74 6.18
CA VAL A 113 -8.82 45.42 6.78
C VAL A 113 -7.93 44.36 6.11
N PHE A 114 -7.57 44.56 4.84
CA PHE A 114 -6.89 43.54 4.05
C PHE A 114 -5.58 43.00 4.65
N PRO A 115 -4.69 43.84 5.22
CA PRO A 115 -3.47 43.35 5.89
C PRO A 115 -3.72 42.46 7.11
N PHE A 116 -4.91 42.56 7.73
CA PHE A 116 -5.30 41.80 8.91
C PHE A 116 -5.91 40.44 8.60
N LEU A 117 -6.22 40.15 7.33
CA LEU A 117 -6.64 38.82 6.90
C LEU A 117 -5.44 37.88 6.88
N HIS A 118 -5.63 36.65 7.37
CA HIS A 118 -4.62 35.59 7.34
C HIS A 118 -4.63 34.87 5.99
N ASP A 119 -5.81 34.47 5.49
CA ASP A 119 -5.99 33.72 4.24
C ASP A 119 -6.51 34.62 3.11
N ARG A 120 -5.73 35.66 2.79
CA ARG A 120 -6.08 36.77 1.89
C ARG A 120 -6.59 36.31 0.53
N THR A 121 -5.87 35.39 -0.13
CA THR A 121 -6.21 34.89 -1.46
C THR A 121 -7.52 34.12 -1.45
N ARG A 122 -7.72 33.23 -0.46
CA ARG A 122 -8.99 32.50 -0.32
C ARG A 122 -10.15 33.45 -0.04
N VAL A 123 -9.97 34.42 0.85
CA VAL A 123 -11.00 35.42 1.16
C VAL A 123 -11.34 36.23 -0.09
N LEU A 124 -10.36 36.73 -0.83
CA LEU A 124 -10.57 37.42 -2.11
C LEU A 124 -11.37 36.58 -3.10
N HIS A 125 -11.01 35.31 -3.30
CA HIS A 125 -11.76 34.43 -4.21
C HIS A 125 -13.20 34.18 -3.72
N ARG A 126 -13.43 33.97 -2.42
CA ARG A 126 -14.77 33.81 -1.84
C ARG A 126 -15.63 35.07 -2.02
N LEU A 127 -15.03 36.25 -1.90
CA LEU A 127 -15.72 37.53 -2.10
C LEU A 127 -15.97 37.80 -3.58
N ALA A 128 -14.99 37.52 -4.43
CA ALA A 128 -15.13 37.62 -5.88
C ALA A 128 -16.29 36.75 -6.39
N ALA A 129 -16.47 35.54 -5.85
CA ALA A 129 -17.60 34.66 -6.16
C ALA A 129 -18.97 35.23 -5.76
N ARG A 130 -19.02 36.25 -4.89
CA ARG A 130 -20.24 36.95 -4.47
C ARG A 130 -20.48 38.26 -5.23
N LEU A 131 -19.59 38.64 -6.14
CA LEU A 131 -19.84 39.78 -7.03
C LEU A 131 -20.88 39.42 -8.08
N ARG A 132 -21.81 40.34 -8.31
CA ARG A 132 -22.69 40.33 -9.48
C ARG A 132 -21.86 40.58 -10.74
N THR A 133 -22.39 40.18 -11.90
CA THR A 133 -21.78 40.51 -13.19
C THR A 133 -21.61 42.02 -13.32
N GLY A 134 -20.38 42.47 -13.58
CA GLY A 134 -20.04 43.91 -13.63
C GLY A 134 -19.77 44.57 -12.28
N GLY A 135 -19.93 43.84 -11.16
CA GLY A 135 -19.60 44.32 -9.83
C GLY A 135 -18.11 44.55 -9.62
N ALA A 136 -17.77 45.32 -8.58
CA ALA A 136 -16.39 45.65 -8.22
C ALA A 136 -16.03 45.16 -6.83
N LEU A 137 -14.81 44.67 -6.67
CA LEU A 137 -14.17 44.56 -5.35
C LEU A 137 -13.14 45.68 -5.21
N VAL A 138 -13.29 46.50 -4.17
CA VAL A 138 -12.42 47.65 -3.91
C VAL A 138 -11.61 47.39 -2.64
N VAL A 139 -10.29 47.32 -2.78
CA VAL A 139 -9.37 47.24 -1.64
C VAL A 139 -8.70 48.59 -1.43
N ILE A 140 -8.85 49.13 -0.22
CA ILE A 140 -8.17 50.36 0.20
C ILE A 140 -7.19 49.97 1.30
N THR A 141 -5.89 50.02 1.04
CA THR A 141 -4.86 49.52 1.97
C THR A 141 -3.66 50.47 2.07
N PRO A 142 -3.03 50.61 3.24
CA PRO A 142 -1.77 51.35 3.35
C PRO A 142 -0.67 50.66 2.54
N VAL A 143 0.29 51.45 2.04
CA VAL A 143 1.45 50.93 1.32
C VAL A 143 2.74 51.13 2.10
N VAL A 144 3.66 50.17 2.04
CA VAL A 144 4.93 50.20 2.80
C VAL A 144 5.74 51.47 2.50
N ALA A 145 5.72 51.93 1.24
CA ALA A 145 6.47 53.10 0.78
C ALA A 145 6.10 54.40 1.51
N THR A 146 4.87 54.53 2.00
CA THR A 146 4.36 55.76 2.66
C THR A 146 4.00 55.52 4.13
N THR A 147 4.23 54.32 4.65
CA THR A 147 3.91 53.94 6.04
C THR A 147 5.18 53.96 6.91
N PRO A 148 5.17 54.64 8.08
CA PRO A 148 6.28 54.63 9.03
C PRO A 148 6.68 53.21 9.44
N GLU A 149 7.96 52.99 9.74
CA GLU A 149 8.54 51.67 9.99
C GLU A 149 7.80 50.90 11.10
N GLU A 150 7.45 51.58 12.19
CA GLU A 150 6.69 51.00 13.31
C GLU A 150 5.29 50.49 12.95
N ARG A 151 4.76 50.84 11.76
CA ARG A 151 3.41 50.50 11.30
C ARG A 151 3.40 49.72 9.98
N ARG A 152 4.55 49.31 9.45
CA ARG A 152 4.61 48.56 8.18
C ARG A 152 3.88 47.21 8.21
N LEU A 153 3.67 46.63 9.39
CA LEU A 153 2.90 45.38 9.55
C LEU A 153 1.42 45.47 9.12
N ILE A 154 0.89 46.69 8.94
CA ILE A 154 -0.48 46.95 8.47
C ILE A 154 -0.48 47.61 7.07
N ALA A 155 0.60 47.45 6.31
CA ALA A 155 0.76 48.01 4.98
C ALA A 155 1.24 46.93 4.00
N MET A 156 0.85 47.07 2.73
CA MET A 156 1.22 46.14 1.65
C MET A 156 2.41 46.69 0.86
N ASP A 157 3.32 45.82 0.46
CA ASP A 157 4.34 46.16 -0.52
C ASP A 157 3.83 46.01 -1.96
N GLU A 158 4.68 46.31 -2.94
CA GLU A 158 4.31 46.26 -4.35
C GLU A 158 4.10 44.82 -4.87
N GLU A 159 4.76 43.82 -4.27
CA GLU A 159 4.58 42.41 -4.64
C GLU A 159 3.22 41.90 -4.13
N GLU A 160 2.85 42.22 -2.89
CA GLU A 160 1.54 41.90 -2.34
C GLU A 160 0.39 42.59 -3.09
N ILE A 161 0.59 43.84 -3.53
CA ILE A 161 -0.39 44.55 -4.36
C ILE A 161 -0.51 43.91 -5.75
N ALA A 162 0.61 43.48 -6.34
CA ALA A 162 0.59 42.76 -7.62
C ALA A 162 -0.17 41.43 -7.48
N LEU A 163 0.06 40.66 -6.43
CA LEU A 163 -0.68 39.42 -6.14
C LEU A 163 -2.19 39.67 -5.96
N LEU A 164 -2.56 40.81 -5.38
CA LEU A 164 -3.96 41.23 -5.20
C LEU A 164 -4.65 41.49 -6.55
N ALA A 165 -3.90 42.04 -7.51
CA ALA A 165 -4.35 42.32 -8.86
C ALA A 165 -4.41 41.06 -9.75
N GLU A 166 -3.67 40.00 -9.42
CA GLU A 166 -3.74 38.73 -10.14
C GLU A 166 -5.13 38.11 -10.05
N GLY A 167 -5.56 37.44 -11.12
CA GLY A 167 -6.87 36.79 -11.16
C GLY A 167 -8.05 37.74 -11.47
N TRP A 168 -7.78 38.94 -11.99
CA TRP A 168 -8.81 39.91 -12.39
C TRP A 168 -8.57 40.40 -13.83
N SER A 169 -9.63 40.48 -14.62
CA SER A 169 -9.57 40.93 -16.01
C SER A 169 -9.46 42.45 -16.15
N GLN A 170 -9.88 43.20 -15.12
CA GLN A 170 -9.72 44.65 -15.05
C GLN A 170 -9.26 45.05 -13.65
N VAL A 171 -8.14 45.78 -13.61
CA VAL A 171 -7.54 46.30 -12.39
C VAL A 171 -7.24 47.78 -12.61
N GLU A 172 -7.86 48.64 -11.80
CA GLU A 172 -7.51 50.05 -11.73
C GLU A 172 -6.86 50.36 -10.38
N ARG A 173 -5.75 51.09 -10.38
CA ARG A 173 -5.03 51.49 -9.16
C ARG A 173 -4.96 52.99 -9.05
N PHE A 174 -5.35 53.51 -7.88
CA PHE A 174 -5.28 54.92 -7.52
C PHE A 174 -4.53 55.12 -6.21
N GLU A 175 -4.15 56.36 -5.94
CA GLU A 175 -3.52 56.79 -4.70
C GLU A 175 -4.46 57.73 -3.95
N ALA A 176 -4.55 57.55 -2.63
CA ALA A 176 -5.35 58.41 -1.75
C ALA A 176 -4.64 58.66 -0.42
N GLU A 177 -3.84 59.71 -0.36
CA GLU A 177 -3.12 60.18 0.84
C GLU A 177 -2.30 59.07 1.54
N GLY A 178 -1.46 58.37 0.80
CA GLY A 178 -0.62 57.25 1.27
C GLY A 178 -1.33 55.89 1.30
N LEU A 179 -2.53 55.79 0.71
CA LEU A 179 -3.25 54.51 0.53
C LEU A 179 -3.26 54.12 -0.95
N ALA A 180 -3.11 52.83 -1.22
CA ALA A 180 -3.47 52.25 -2.51
C ALA A 180 -4.97 51.95 -2.52
N VAL A 181 -5.65 52.38 -3.59
CA VAL A 181 -7.05 52.04 -3.87
C VAL A 181 -7.06 51.19 -5.13
N LEU A 182 -7.34 49.90 -4.98
CA LEU A 182 -7.49 48.95 -6.08
C LEU A 182 -8.96 48.72 -6.36
N VAL A 183 -9.38 48.91 -7.61
CA VAL A 183 -10.71 48.54 -8.11
C VAL A 183 -10.54 47.34 -9.02
N LEU A 184 -11.07 46.20 -8.59
CA LEU A 184 -10.90 44.91 -9.25
C LEU A 184 -12.25 44.44 -9.83
N ARG A 185 -12.25 44.05 -11.11
CA ARG A 185 -13.46 43.57 -11.80
C ARG A 185 -13.17 42.37 -12.67
N GLY A 186 -14.22 41.54 -12.84
CA GLY A 186 -14.19 40.35 -13.68
C GLY A 186 -13.13 39.36 -13.22
N PRO A 187 -13.36 38.64 -12.10
CA PRO A 187 -12.43 37.61 -11.63
C PRO A 187 -12.24 36.52 -12.69
N THR A 188 -11.01 36.08 -12.91
CA THR A 188 -10.65 35.04 -13.88
C THR A 188 -10.49 33.68 -13.20
N GLY A 189 -10.73 32.61 -13.96
CA GLY A 189 -10.60 31.22 -13.51
C GLY A 189 -9.45 30.45 -14.16
N ASP A 190 -8.57 31.17 -14.87
CA ASP A 190 -7.46 30.58 -15.60
C ASP A 190 -6.24 30.41 -14.70
N PHE A 191 -5.53 29.28 -14.85
CA PHE A 191 -4.25 29.05 -14.19
C PHE A 191 -3.21 28.60 -15.22
N ALA A 192 -1.94 28.86 -14.93
CA ALA A 192 -0.82 28.34 -15.70
C ALA A 192 0.11 27.55 -14.77
N ALA A 193 0.50 26.34 -15.19
CA ALA A 193 1.62 25.63 -14.59
C ALA A 193 2.92 26.21 -15.19
N VAL A 194 3.77 26.79 -14.34
CA VAL A 194 5.03 27.41 -14.75
C VAL A 194 6.21 26.62 -14.19
N GLU A 195 7.17 26.29 -15.06
CA GLU A 195 8.39 25.58 -14.68
C GLU A 195 9.45 26.53 -14.14
N LYS A 196 10.18 26.10 -13.10
CA LYS A 196 11.26 26.90 -12.49
C LYS A 196 12.49 27.07 -13.40
N GLY A 197 12.58 26.29 -14.49
CA GLY A 197 13.70 26.25 -15.43
C GLY A 197 14.13 24.82 -15.72
N ARG A 198 15.20 24.64 -16.51
CA ARG A 198 15.73 23.29 -16.78
C ARG A 198 16.36 22.71 -15.50
N PRO A 199 15.97 21.50 -15.06
CA PRO A 199 16.57 20.86 -13.89
C PRO A 199 18.00 20.37 -14.19
N GLU A 200 18.83 20.30 -13.14
CA GLU A 200 20.15 19.69 -13.22
C GLU A 200 20.04 18.15 -13.29
N PRO A 201 20.77 17.47 -14.20
CA PRO A 201 20.75 16.01 -14.28
C PRO A 201 21.45 15.38 -13.07
N GLN A 202 20.71 14.65 -12.23
CA GLN A 202 21.24 14.03 -11.00
C GLN A 202 21.09 12.51 -10.94
N SER A 203 20.42 11.90 -11.92
CA SER A 203 20.20 10.45 -11.96
C SER A 203 20.31 9.89 -13.37
N VAL A 204 20.63 8.59 -13.43
CA VAL A 204 20.51 7.78 -14.64
C VAL A 204 19.25 6.95 -14.53
N VAL A 205 18.40 7.05 -15.55
CA VAL A 205 17.14 6.32 -15.63
C VAL A 205 17.26 5.27 -16.73
N GLY A 206 17.06 4.01 -16.36
CA GLY A 206 17.08 2.88 -17.29
C GLY A 206 15.91 1.94 -17.08
N VAL A 207 15.76 1.02 -18.02
CA VAL A 207 14.70 -0.01 -18.02
C VAL A 207 15.32 -1.40 -18.13
N CYS A 208 14.69 -2.37 -17.49
CA CYS A 208 14.96 -3.80 -17.66
C CYS A 208 13.67 -4.47 -18.17
N ALA A 209 13.70 -4.99 -19.39
CA ALA A 209 12.60 -5.75 -19.97
C ALA A 209 12.71 -7.23 -19.56
N VAL A 210 11.70 -7.75 -18.86
CA VAL A 210 11.65 -9.14 -18.40
C VAL A 210 10.67 -9.91 -19.27
N VAL A 211 11.20 -10.87 -20.02
CA VAL A 211 10.45 -11.66 -21.01
C VAL A 211 10.70 -13.14 -20.77
N THR A 212 9.65 -13.94 -20.95
CA THR A 212 9.72 -15.40 -20.87
C THR A 212 9.24 -16.04 -22.15
N ASP A 213 9.76 -17.22 -22.47
CA ASP A 213 9.20 -18.07 -23.52
C ASP A 213 7.99 -18.90 -23.03
N ASP A 214 7.42 -19.71 -23.92
CA ASP A 214 6.30 -20.60 -23.61
C ASP A 214 6.66 -21.72 -22.60
N CYS A 215 7.94 -21.87 -22.26
CA CYS A 215 8.41 -22.78 -21.21
C CYS A 215 8.65 -22.04 -19.88
N GLY A 216 8.37 -20.74 -19.79
CA GLY A 216 8.61 -19.95 -18.58
C GLY A 216 10.10 -19.66 -18.31
N ARG A 217 10.98 -19.88 -19.29
CA ARG A 217 12.41 -19.54 -19.19
C ARG A 217 12.60 -18.06 -19.46
N VAL A 218 13.51 -17.40 -18.74
CA VAL A 218 13.79 -15.97 -18.92
C VAL A 218 14.87 -15.71 -19.96
N LEU A 219 14.69 -14.67 -20.77
CA LEU A 219 15.68 -14.24 -21.77
C LEU A 219 16.82 -13.46 -21.11
N LEU A 220 18.07 -13.90 -21.29
CA LEU A 220 19.26 -13.15 -20.88
C LEU A 220 20.30 -13.07 -22.01
N GLY A 221 20.98 -11.93 -22.08
CA GLY A 221 22.01 -11.62 -23.05
C GLY A 221 23.39 -11.70 -22.41
N ARG A 222 24.32 -12.42 -23.04
CA ARG A 222 25.70 -12.46 -22.59
C ARG A 222 26.44 -11.23 -23.11
N SER A 223 26.68 -10.23 -22.28
CA SER A 223 27.31 -8.97 -22.71
C SER A 223 28.79 -9.13 -23.05
N THR A 224 29.30 -8.24 -23.92
CA THR A 224 30.73 -8.17 -24.28
C THR A 224 31.63 -7.83 -23.08
N ARG A 225 31.04 -7.34 -21.98
CA ARG A 225 31.71 -7.01 -20.71
C ARG A 225 31.84 -8.16 -19.73
N GLY A 226 31.34 -9.35 -20.06
CA GLY A 226 31.58 -10.49 -19.19
C GLY A 226 30.44 -10.84 -18.23
N MET A 227 29.25 -10.22 -18.35
CA MET A 227 28.08 -10.53 -17.51
C MET A 227 26.87 -11.00 -18.32
N TRP A 228 25.83 -11.46 -17.62
CA TRP A 228 24.48 -11.70 -18.14
C TRP A 228 23.55 -10.53 -17.79
N GLU A 229 22.78 -10.07 -18.78
CA GLU A 229 21.94 -8.88 -18.66
C GLU A 229 20.56 -9.13 -19.30
N LEU A 230 19.50 -8.56 -18.73
CA LEU A 230 18.20 -8.46 -19.39
C LEU A 230 18.28 -7.48 -20.57
N PRO A 231 17.39 -7.58 -21.57
CA PRO A 231 17.22 -6.53 -22.54
C PRO A 231 16.91 -5.21 -21.84
N GLY A 232 17.59 -4.13 -22.23
CA GLY A 232 17.37 -2.85 -21.57
C GLY A 232 18.44 -1.80 -21.78
N GLY A 233 18.04 -0.57 -21.57
CA GLY A 233 18.90 0.59 -21.78
C GLY A 233 18.34 1.85 -21.13
N ARG A 234 18.72 3.00 -21.66
CA ARG A 234 18.32 4.29 -21.11
C ARG A 234 16.93 4.65 -21.63
N VAL A 235 16.19 5.37 -20.81
CA VAL A 235 14.90 5.92 -21.21
C VAL A 235 15.14 7.23 -21.98
N GLU A 236 14.58 7.35 -23.19
CA GLU A 236 14.74 8.53 -24.01
C GLU A 236 13.79 9.67 -23.60
N ALA A 237 14.08 10.89 -24.07
CA ALA A 237 13.28 12.06 -23.73
C ALA A 237 11.85 11.94 -24.28
N GLY A 238 10.86 12.02 -23.39
CA GLY A 238 9.44 11.90 -23.73
C GLY A 238 8.92 10.46 -23.81
N GLU A 239 9.77 9.47 -23.57
CA GLU A 239 9.43 8.05 -23.61
C GLU A 239 8.89 7.57 -22.24
N SER A 240 7.94 6.64 -22.24
CA SER A 240 7.51 5.92 -21.02
C SER A 240 8.45 4.73 -20.74
N PHE A 241 8.46 4.21 -19.51
CA PHE A 241 9.25 3.00 -19.20
C PHE A 241 8.85 1.81 -20.06
N GLN A 242 7.56 1.65 -20.33
CA GLN A 242 7.03 0.59 -21.18
C GLN A 242 7.52 0.73 -22.62
N ALA A 243 7.45 1.94 -23.19
CA ALA A 243 7.93 2.20 -24.54
C ALA A 243 9.45 1.93 -24.66
N ALA A 244 10.23 2.36 -23.66
CA ALA A 244 11.66 2.07 -23.59
C ALA A 244 11.95 0.57 -23.56
N ALA A 245 11.22 -0.20 -22.74
CA ALA A 245 11.40 -1.65 -22.66
C ALA A 245 11.09 -2.35 -23.99
N VAL A 246 10.01 -1.95 -24.67
CA VAL A 246 9.62 -2.49 -25.98
C VAL A 246 10.67 -2.16 -27.05
N ARG A 247 11.16 -0.91 -27.08
CA ARG A 247 12.20 -0.47 -28.01
C ARG A 247 13.51 -1.24 -27.78
N GLU A 248 14.01 -1.27 -26.55
CA GLU A 248 15.28 -1.95 -26.22
C GLU A 248 15.18 -3.46 -26.49
N LEU A 249 14.03 -4.09 -26.23
CA LEU A 249 13.79 -5.49 -26.61
C LEU A 249 13.96 -5.68 -28.12
N ALA A 250 13.35 -4.82 -28.93
CA ALA A 250 13.42 -4.91 -30.39
C ALA A 250 14.83 -4.65 -30.94
N GLU A 251 15.50 -3.61 -30.44
CA GLU A 251 16.84 -3.22 -30.87
C GLU A 251 17.87 -4.30 -30.52
N GLU A 252 17.84 -4.85 -29.31
CA GLU A 252 18.88 -5.74 -28.82
C GLU A 252 18.69 -7.21 -29.18
N THR A 253 17.43 -7.65 -29.35
CA THR A 253 17.08 -9.07 -29.51
C THR A 253 16.36 -9.38 -30.82
N GLY A 254 15.78 -8.38 -31.49
CA GLY A 254 14.90 -8.58 -32.65
C GLY A 254 13.49 -9.07 -32.31
N LEU A 255 13.15 -9.23 -31.02
CA LEU A 255 11.80 -9.55 -30.56
C LEU A 255 10.95 -8.29 -30.46
N THR A 256 9.68 -8.38 -30.83
CA THR A 256 8.74 -7.24 -30.79
C THR A 256 7.64 -7.50 -29.76
N ALA A 257 7.10 -6.43 -29.17
CA ALA A 257 5.98 -6.50 -28.25
C ALA A 257 5.09 -5.26 -28.40
N ASP A 258 3.81 -5.39 -28.08
CA ASP A 258 2.92 -4.24 -28.00
C ASP A 258 3.09 -3.54 -26.65
N ILE A 259 2.98 -2.21 -26.61
CA ILE A 259 3.08 -1.44 -25.35
C ILE A 259 2.01 -1.87 -24.34
N GLY A 260 0.85 -2.34 -24.81
CA GLY A 260 -0.23 -2.87 -23.95
C GLY A 260 0.14 -4.16 -23.21
N ASP A 261 1.17 -4.87 -23.68
CA ASP A 261 1.71 -6.07 -23.04
C ASP A 261 2.95 -5.78 -22.18
N ALA A 262 3.39 -4.53 -22.09
CA ALA A 262 4.52 -4.11 -21.28
C ALA A 262 4.02 -3.53 -19.94
N HIS A 263 4.23 -4.25 -18.85
CA HIS A 263 3.70 -3.92 -17.52
C HIS A 263 4.81 -3.46 -16.59
N LEU A 264 4.79 -2.20 -16.15
CA LEU A 264 5.72 -1.71 -15.13
C LEU A 264 5.41 -2.38 -13.79
N LEU A 265 6.37 -3.10 -13.21
CA LEU A 265 6.19 -3.80 -11.93
C LEU A 265 6.69 -3.02 -10.74
N THR A 266 7.85 -2.38 -10.89
CA THR A 266 8.50 -1.59 -9.85
C THR A 266 9.56 -0.69 -10.46
N ILE A 267 9.91 0.38 -9.75
CA ILE A 267 11.11 1.17 -9.99
C ILE A 267 12.09 0.85 -8.86
N LEU A 268 13.28 0.40 -9.24
CA LEU A 268 14.37 0.12 -8.31
C LEU A 268 15.29 1.34 -8.21
N HIS A 269 15.74 1.66 -7.00
CA HIS A 269 16.62 2.78 -6.73
C HIS A 269 17.83 2.32 -5.92
N ASP A 270 19.01 2.56 -6.47
CA ASP A 270 20.28 2.41 -5.78
C ASP A 270 21.29 3.50 -6.14
N ASP A 271 22.38 3.56 -5.38
CA ASP A 271 23.50 4.44 -5.62
C ASP A 271 24.70 3.63 -6.10
N ARG A 272 25.30 4.05 -7.22
CA ARG A 272 26.55 3.45 -7.72
C ARG A 272 27.61 4.51 -7.93
N ALA A 273 28.65 4.43 -7.09
CA ALA A 273 29.86 5.24 -7.18
C ALA A 273 29.66 6.77 -7.10
N ASP A 274 28.49 7.24 -6.65
CA ASP A 274 27.97 8.63 -6.58
C ASP A 274 26.78 8.93 -7.53
N VAL A 275 26.50 8.03 -8.47
CA VAL A 275 25.38 8.17 -9.40
C VAL A 275 24.14 7.49 -8.84
N ARG A 276 23.07 8.27 -8.67
CA ARG A 276 21.72 7.76 -8.41
C ARG A 276 21.21 7.05 -9.65
N ARG A 277 20.86 5.77 -9.52
CA ARG A 277 20.31 4.97 -10.60
C ARG A 277 18.88 4.58 -10.29
N LEU A 278 18.01 4.80 -11.27
CA LEU A 278 16.64 4.34 -11.29
C LEU A 278 16.49 3.29 -12.39
N SER A 279 16.06 2.08 -12.03
CA SER A 279 15.84 0.97 -12.96
C SER A 279 14.38 0.55 -12.92
N ALA A 280 13.64 0.90 -13.97
CA ALA A 280 12.27 0.44 -14.15
C ALA A 280 12.26 -1.03 -14.58
N VAL A 281 11.53 -1.88 -13.85
CA VAL A 281 11.36 -3.30 -14.18
C VAL A 281 10.05 -3.47 -14.91
N VAL A 282 10.12 -3.85 -16.18
CA VAL A 282 8.95 -3.99 -17.06
C VAL A 282 8.80 -5.45 -17.46
N ARG A 283 7.69 -6.08 -17.06
CA ARG A 283 7.33 -7.44 -17.45
C ARG A 283 6.55 -7.41 -18.75
N ILE A 284 7.04 -8.10 -19.78
CA ILE A 284 6.38 -8.21 -21.07
C ILE A 284 5.60 -9.53 -21.10
N SER A 285 4.27 -9.46 -21.20
CA SER A 285 3.36 -10.62 -21.14
C SER A 285 3.20 -11.35 -22.47
N ALA A 286 3.35 -10.64 -23.59
CA ALA A 286 3.28 -11.21 -24.93
C ALA A 286 4.29 -10.52 -25.86
N TRP A 287 4.86 -11.29 -26.77
CA TRP A 287 5.88 -10.85 -27.72
C TRP A 287 5.86 -11.72 -28.98
N GLY A 288 6.52 -11.26 -30.04
CA GLY A 288 6.68 -11.98 -31.30
C GLY A 288 8.05 -11.74 -31.93
N GLY A 289 8.23 -12.26 -33.14
CA GLY A 289 9.50 -12.16 -33.87
C GLY A 289 10.40 -13.38 -33.68
N THR A 290 11.66 -13.26 -34.10
CA THR A 290 12.66 -14.34 -34.01
C THR A 290 13.87 -13.82 -33.27
N LEU A 291 14.30 -14.54 -32.24
CA LEU A 291 15.45 -14.16 -31.45
C LEU A 291 16.71 -14.08 -32.34
N GLY A 292 17.31 -12.90 -32.37
CA GLY A 292 18.50 -12.58 -33.14
C GLY A 292 19.56 -11.86 -32.31
N LEU A 293 20.56 -11.31 -32.98
CA LEU A 293 21.63 -10.50 -32.37
C LEU A 293 21.89 -9.25 -33.24
N PRO A 294 20.96 -8.28 -33.27
CA PRO A 294 21.14 -7.07 -34.09
C PRO A 294 22.29 -6.18 -33.58
N GLU A 295 22.60 -6.24 -32.29
CA GLU A 295 23.67 -5.46 -31.64
C GLU A 295 24.87 -6.32 -31.16
N PRO A 296 25.66 -6.93 -32.07
CA PRO A 296 26.77 -7.82 -31.72
C PRO A 296 27.94 -7.11 -31.00
N HIS A 297 27.91 -5.78 -30.96
CA HIS A 297 28.90 -4.96 -30.27
C HIS A 297 28.60 -4.84 -28.75
N ARG A 298 27.34 -5.06 -28.34
CA ARG A 298 26.92 -5.07 -26.92
C ARG A 298 26.80 -6.48 -26.36
N PHE A 299 26.28 -7.41 -27.17
CA PHE A 299 26.01 -8.79 -26.75
C PHE A 299 26.73 -9.82 -27.63
N ARG A 300 27.09 -10.95 -27.03
CA ARG A 300 27.71 -12.10 -27.71
C ARG A 300 26.67 -13.09 -28.21
N ARG A 301 25.60 -13.28 -27.43
CA ARG A 301 24.47 -14.20 -27.69
C ARG A 301 23.34 -13.91 -26.70
N TRP A 302 22.14 -14.38 -27.05
CA TRP A 302 20.94 -14.37 -26.23
C TRP A 302 20.48 -15.80 -25.96
N GLU A 303 20.09 -16.10 -24.73
CA GLU A 303 19.69 -17.46 -24.31
C GLU A 303 18.51 -17.43 -23.34
N TRP A 304 17.71 -18.51 -23.39
CA TRP A 304 16.61 -18.75 -22.47
C TRP A 304 17.10 -19.59 -21.30
N HIS A 305 16.90 -19.12 -20.07
CA HIS A 305 17.37 -19.76 -18.85
C HIS A 305 16.23 -20.16 -17.93
N ASP A 306 16.32 -21.37 -17.37
CA ASP A 306 15.43 -21.79 -16.30
C ASP A 306 15.70 -20.98 -15.03
N LEU A 307 14.65 -20.58 -14.33
CA LEU A 307 14.73 -19.72 -13.14
C LEU A 307 15.58 -20.35 -12.01
N HIS A 308 15.43 -21.66 -11.79
CA HIS A 308 16.19 -22.40 -10.78
C HIS A 308 17.71 -22.50 -11.06
N ALA A 309 18.15 -22.20 -12.28
CA ALA A 309 19.55 -22.31 -12.70
C ALA A 309 20.26 -20.94 -12.76
N LEU A 310 19.57 -19.84 -12.40
CA LEU A 310 20.13 -18.49 -12.50
C LEU A 310 21.36 -18.28 -11.61
N THR A 311 21.43 -18.96 -10.46
CA THR A 311 22.58 -18.92 -9.56
C THR A 311 23.85 -19.53 -10.17
N ASP A 312 23.71 -20.38 -11.19
CA ASP A 312 24.82 -21.11 -11.81
C ASP A 312 25.42 -20.35 -13.02
N LEU A 313 24.80 -19.25 -13.44
CA LEU A 313 25.21 -18.48 -14.63
C LEU A 313 26.50 -17.67 -14.43
N GLY A 314 26.95 -17.51 -13.19
CA GLY A 314 28.09 -16.67 -12.82
C GLY A 314 27.70 -15.20 -12.69
N ALA A 315 28.41 -14.30 -13.38
CA ALA A 315 28.24 -12.86 -13.19
C ALA A 315 26.96 -12.33 -13.85
N LEU A 316 26.01 -11.86 -13.04
CA LEU A 316 24.84 -11.11 -13.45
C LEU A 316 25.06 -9.61 -13.27
N PHE A 317 24.56 -8.80 -14.20
CA PHE A 317 24.54 -7.35 -14.00
C PHE A 317 23.57 -6.98 -12.86
N THR A 318 23.98 -6.08 -11.96
CA THR A 318 23.23 -5.80 -10.72
C THR A 318 21.75 -5.39 -10.95
N PRO A 319 21.41 -4.45 -11.87
CA PRO A 319 20.01 -4.18 -12.21
C PRO A 319 19.25 -5.39 -12.72
N THR A 320 19.92 -6.25 -13.51
CA THR A 320 19.32 -7.50 -13.97
C THR A 320 19.00 -8.44 -12.81
N ALA A 321 19.94 -8.64 -11.89
CA ALA A 321 19.72 -9.48 -10.72
C ALA A 321 18.55 -8.97 -9.86
N HIS A 322 18.51 -7.67 -9.55
CA HIS A 322 17.39 -7.10 -8.79
C HIS A 322 16.06 -7.11 -9.56
N ALA A 323 16.08 -6.93 -10.88
CA ALA A 323 14.88 -7.04 -11.70
C ALA A 323 14.30 -8.46 -11.65
N LEU A 324 15.15 -9.48 -11.80
CA LEU A 324 14.76 -10.89 -11.72
C LEU A 324 14.17 -11.23 -10.34
N GLU A 325 14.82 -10.78 -9.25
CA GLU A 325 14.33 -10.97 -7.89
C GLU A 325 13.03 -10.20 -7.60
N ALA A 326 12.82 -9.06 -8.25
CA ALA A 326 11.58 -8.29 -8.13
C ALA A 326 10.38 -8.95 -8.85
N VAL A 327 10.64 -9.68 -9.94
CA VAL A 327 9.63 -10.46 -10.67
C VAL A 327 9.38 -11.80 -9.97
N TRP A 328 10.45 -12.51 -9.65
CA TRP A 328 10.41 -13.84 -9.03
C TRP A 328 11.23 -13.85 -7.72
N PRO A 329 10.64 -13.37 -6.60
CA PRO A 329 11.34 -13.37 -5.31
C PRO A 329 11.81 -14.77 -4.93
N GLY A 330 13.09 -14.94 -4.58
CA GLY A 330 13.71 -16.19 -4.15
C GLY A 330 14.60 -16.88 -5.18
N VAL A 331 14.59 -16.46 -6.46
CA VAL A 331 15.43 -17.08 -7.50
C VAL A 331 16.90 -16.68 -7.41
N LEU A 332 17.20 -15.55 -6.76
CA LEU A 332 18.56 -15.07 -6.51
C LEU A 332 18.72 -14.72 -5.03
N PRO A 333 18.88 -15.73 -4.14
CA PRO A 333 19.01 -15.49 -2.71
C PRO A 333 20.26 -14.67 -2.41
N SER A 334 20.20 -13.89 -1.32
CA SER A 334 21.32 -13.10 -0.78
C SER A 334 21.75 -11.87 -1.59
N LEU A 335 20.89 -11.36 -2.48
CA LEU A 335 21.12 -10.05 -3.10
C LEU A 335 21.11 -8.93 -2.04
N PRO A 336 21.97 -7.91 -2.18
CA PRO A 336 21.88 -6.72 -1.33
C PRO A 336 20.49 -6.07 -1.42
N PRO A 337 19.98 -5.44 -0.35
CA PRO A 337 18.71 -4.75 -0.41
C PRO A 337 18.77 -3.59 -1.41
N VAL A 338 17.68 -3.38 -2.15
CA VAL A 338 17.49 -2.26 -3.07
C VAL A 338 16.18 -1.57 -2.74
N HIS A 339 16.14 -0.23 -2.82
CA HIS A 339 14.88 0.49 -2.64
C HIS A 339 13.95 0.18 -3.82
N SER A 340 12.72 -0.23 -3.52
CA SER A 340 11.73 -0.64 -4.51
C SER A 340 10.48 0.22 -4.36
N TYR A 341 10.02 0.79 -5.47
CA TYR A 341 8.79 1.56 -5.57
C TYR A 341 7.79 0.76 -6.42
N PRO A 342 7.02 -0.16 -5.81
CA PRO A 342 6.16 -1.07 -6.54
C PRO A 342 5.04 -0.32 -7.24
N HIS A 343 4.69 -0.78 -8.45
CA HIS A 343 3.53 -0.31 -9.17
C HIS A 343 2.30 -1.13 -8.74
N ALA A 344 1.19 -0.44 -8.44
CA ALA A 344 0.01 -1.06 -7.83
C ALA A 344 -0.78 -1.99 -8.75
N ILE A 345 -0.58 -1.89 -10.07
CA ILE A 345 -1.30 -2.72 -11.05
C ILE A 345 -0.56 -4.04 -11.22
N ALA A 346 -1.23 -5.14 -10.90
CA ALA A 346 -0.71 -6.48 -11.14
C ALA A 346 -0.68 -6.77 -12.66
N PRO A 347 0.41 -7.34 -13.20
CA PRO A 347 0.45 -7.79 -14.58
C PRO A 347 -0.55 -8.93 -14.80
N PRO A 348 -1.02 -9.15 -16.03
CA PRO A 348 -1.79 -10.34 -16.35
C PRO A 348 -0.96 -11.61 -16.15
N ALA A 349 -1.66 -12.73 -15.95
CA ALA A 349 -1.02 -14.05 -15.91
C ALA A 349 -0.26 -14.31 -17.22
N VAL A 350 0.93 -14.90 -17.11
CA VAL A 350 1.75 -15.24 -18.28
C VAL A 350 1.52 -16.71 -18.65
N GLY A 351 1.20 -16.96 -19.92
CA GLY A 351 0.92 -18.31 -20.42
C GLY A 351 2.16 -19.21 -20.51
N GLY A 352 1.95 -20.46 -20.94
CA GLY A 352 3.03 -21.38 -21.27
C GLY A 352 3.53 -22.25 -20.10
N GLU A 353 3.81 -23.52 -20.37
CA GLU A 353 4.43 -24.42 -19.41
C GLU A 353 5.32 -25.46 -20.14
N PRO A 354 6.51 -25.81 -19.60
CA PRO A 354 7.32 -26.89 -20.16
C PRO A 354 6.54 -28.21 -20.21
N ALA A 355 6.68 -28.96 -21.30
CA ALA A 355 6.08 -30.30 -21.42
C ALA A 355 6.52 -31.25 -20.28
N GLU A 356 7.75 -31.09 -19.76
CA GLU A 356 8.20 -31.83 -18.57
C GLU A 356 7.45 -31.44 -17.31
N ALA A 357 7.13 -30.16 -17.10
CA ALA A 357 6.39 -29.71 -15.94
C ALA A 357 4.95 -30.25 -15.96
N ILE A 358 4.30 -30.26 -17.13
CA ILE A 358 2.97 -30.87 -17.31
C ILE A 358 3.01 -32.37 -16.98
N ARG A 359 3.97 -33.11 -17.55
CA ARG A 359 4.12 -34.55 -17.32
C ARG A 359 4.36 -34.85 -15.83
N ARG A 360 5.28 -34.14 -15.18
CA ARG A 360 5.57 -34.32 -13.75
C ARG A 360 4.40 -33.96 -12.85
N ARG A 361 3.62 -32.92 -13.19
CA ARG A 361 2.37 -32.60 -12.48
C ARG A 361 1.39 -33.76 -12.56
N GLN A 362 1.24 -34.37 -13.73
CA GLN A 362 0.37 -35.52 -13.93
C GLN A 362 0.83 -36.73 -13.11
N GLU A 363 2.13 -37.06 -13.17
CA GLU A 363 2.75 -38.14 -12.38
C GLU A 363 2.54 -37.94 -10.87
N MET A 364 2.88 -36.74 -10.35
CA MET A 364 2.65 -36.36 -8.95
C MET A 364 1.18 -36.52 -8.57
N THR A 365 0.27 -36.04 -9.41
CA THR A 365 -1.17 -36.13 -9.14
C THR A 365 -1.65 -37.59 -9.11
N GLU A 366 -1.16 -38.43 -10.02
CA GLU A 366 -1.49 -39.85 -10.04
C GLU A 366 -1.01 -40.58 -8.77
N HIS A 367 0.18 -40.25 -8.26
CA HIS A 367 0.66 -40.78 -6.99
C HIS A 367 -0.21 -40.35 -5.80
N VAL A 368 -0.57 -39.06 -5.74
CA VAL A 368 -1.45 -38.51 -4.69
C VAL A 368 -2.83 -39.20 -4.70
N ILE A 369 -3.42 -39.40 -5.88
CA ILE A 369 -4.70 -40.10 -6.04
C ILE A 369 -4.57 -41.59 -5.67
N ALA A 370 -3.54 -42.28 -6.15
CA ALA A 370 -3.31 -43.68 -5.84
C ALA A 370 -3.06 -43.92 -4.34
N GLY A 371 -2.50 -42.94 -3.65
CA GLY A 371 -2.34 -42.93 -2.19
C GLY A 371 -3.66 -42.70 -1.42
N GLY A 372 -4.75 -42.35 -2.09
CA GLY A 372 -6.05 -42.10 -1.48
C GLY A 372 -6.22 -40.71 -0.86
N TRP A 373 -5.33 -39.77 -1.19
CA TRP A 373 -5.29 -38.43 -0.56
C TRP A 373 -6.15 -37.38 -1.26
N ALA A 374 -6.68 -37.68 -2.46
CA ALA A 374 -7.54 -36.79 -3.25
C ALA A 374 -8.75 -37.56 -3.82
N PRO A 375 -9.69 -38.06 -2.99
CA PRO A 375 -10.83 -38.83 -3.45
C PRO A 375 -11.88 -38.04 -4.26
N SER A 376 -11.88 -36.70 -4.22
CA SER A 376 -12.85 -35.87 -4.94
C SER A 376 -12.33 -35.41 -6.30
N ALA A 377 -13.19 -35.47 -7.32
CA ALA A 377 -12.86 -35.01 -8.67
C ALA A 377 -12.44 -33.53 -8.72
N THR A 378 -12.92 -32.70 -7.80
CA THR A 378 -12.56 -31.27 -7.70
C THR A 378 -11.13 -31.06 -7.24
N VAL A 379 -10.65 -31.85 -6.27
CA VAL A 379 -9.25 -31.77 -5.79
C VAL A 379 -8.31 -32.41 -6.82
N GLU A 380 -8.72 -33.51 -7.45
CA GLU A 380 -7.98 -34.08 -8.59
C GLU A 380 -7.77 -33.05 -9.71
N ASP A 381 -8.83 -32.36 -10.12
CA ASP A 381 -8.76 -31.36 -11.18
C ASP A 381 -7.87 -30.17 -10.80
N ALA A 382 -7.90 -29.74 -9.53
CA ALA A 382 -7.01 -28.71 -9.01
C ALA A 382 -5.53 -29.13 -9.09
N LEU A 383 -5.19 -30.35 -8.64
CA LEU A 383 -3.83 -30.88 -8.72
C LEU A 383 -3.33 -31.02 -10.15
N ARG A 384 -4.21 -31.41 -11.10
CA ARG A 384 -3.86 -31.53 -12.52
C ARG A 384 -3.68 -30.19 -13.22
N THR A 385 -4.26 -29.12 -12.68
CA THR A 385 -4.31 -27.81 -13.33
C THR A 385 -3.29 -26.82 -12.76
N VAL A 386 -3.18 -26.70 -11.44
CA VAL A 386 -2.39 -25.63 -10.81
C VAL A 386 -0.88 -25.93 -10.93
N PRO A 387 -0.08 -25.04 -11.54
CA PRO A 387 1.34 -25.28 -11.80
C PRO A 387 2.21 -25.07 -10.55
N ARG A 388 2.35 -26.13 -9.73
CA ARG A 388 3.14 -26.13 -8.47
C ARG A 388 4.52 -25.49 -8.62
N HIS A 389 5.24 -25.79 -9.70
CA HIS A 389 6.59 -25.25 -9.96
C HIS A 389 6.66 -23.72 -10.06
N ARG A 390 5.58 -23.03 -10.44
CA ARG A 390 5.54 -21.55 -10.49
C ARG A 390 5.53 -20.90 -9.10
N PHE A 391 5.21 -21.67 -8.07
CA PHE A 391 5.27 -21.23 -6.67
C PHE A 391 6.61 -21.58 -6.01
N THR A 392 7.50 -22.27 -6.73
CA THR A 392 8.87 -22.64 -6.33
C THR A 392 9.85 -22.47 -7.50
N PRO A 393 9.93 -21.29 -8.14
CA PRO A 393 10.73 -21.09 -9.36
C PRO A 393 12.23 -21.33 -9.16
N GLU A 394 12.72 -21.21 -7.93
CA GLU A 394 14.10 -21.51 -7.53
C GLU A 394 14.42 -23.01 -7.46
N SER A 395 13.42 -23.89 -7.56
CA SER A 395 13.59 -25.33 -7.45
C SER A 395 13.51 -26.03 -8.81
N PRO A 396 14.35 -27.06 -9.06
CA PRO A 396 14.19 -27.91 -10.24
C PRO A 396 12.83 -28.61 -10.25
N LEU A 397 12.28 -28.86 -11.45
CA LEU A 397 10.95 -29.48 -11.62
C LEU A 397 10.79 -30.82 -10.88
N ARG A 398 11.87 -31.62 -10.77
CA ARG A 398 11.84 -32.90 -10.03
C ARG A 398 11.55 -32.72 -8.53
N ILE A 399 12.00 -31.61 -7.94
CA ILE A 399 11.80 -31.30 -6.53
C ILE A 399 10.44 -30.61 -6.35
N ALA A 400 10.11 -29.70 -7.26
CA ALA A 400 8.82 -29.00 -7.23
C ALA A 400 7.61 -29.95 -7.32
N TYR A 401 7.73 -31.04 -8.07
CA TYR A 401 6.67 -32.04 -8.27
C TYR A 401 6.91 -33.37 -7.54
N ASP A 402 7.78 -33.38 -6.54
CA ASP A 402 7.83 -34.50 -5.61
C ASP A 402 6.56 -34.49 -4.74
N ASP A 403 5.91 -35.64 -4.60
CA ASP A 403 4.62 -35.73 -3.90
C ASP A 403 4.75 -35.68 -2.37
N ASP A 404 5.89 -36.09 -1.81
CA ASP A 404 6.13 -36.24 -0.37
C ASP A 404 7.06 -35.16 0.21
N LEU A 405 7.88 -34.51 -0.62
CA LEU A 405 8.77 -33.45 -0.16
C LEU A 405 8.05 -32.10 0.02
N ALA A 406 8.30 -31.48 1.17
CA ALA A 406 8.08 -30.05 1.37
C ALA A 406 9.25 -29.24 0.79
N VAL A 407 8.95 -28.28 -0.08
CA VAL A 407 9.96 -27.42 -0.72
C VAL A 407 10.18 -26.18 0.13
N VAL A 408 11.33 -26.07 0.79
CA VAL A 408 11.68 -24.90 1.62
C VAL A 408 11.91 -23.68 0.74
N THR A 409 11.17 -22.61 0.99
CA THR A 409 11.21 -21.35 0.22
C THR A 409 11.90 -20.22 0.98
N SER A 410 12.02 -20.32 2.31
CA SER A 410 12.72 -19.33 3.14
C SER A 410 13.33 -19.95 4.39
N ARG A 411 14.48 -19.40 4.79
CA ARG A 411 15.20 -19.75 6.01
C ARG A 411 15.55 -18.49 6.80
N ASP A 412 15.57 -18.59 8.12
CA ASP A 412 16.08 -17.51 8.97
C ASP A 412 17.63 -17.48 9.01
N GLU A 413 18.19 -16.54 9.77
CA GLU A 413 19.63 -16.35 9.95
C GLU A 413 20.34 -17.57 10.56
N THR A 414 19.60 -18.45 11.25
CA THR A 414 20.13 -19.68 11.84
C THR A 414 20.10 -20.86 10.88
N GLY A 415 19.53 -20.68 9.67
CA GLY A 415 19.33 -21.72 8.68
C GLY A 415 18.06 -22.55 8.88
N THR A 416 17.23 -22.21 9.88
CA THR A 416 15.98 -22.90 10.17
C THR A 416 14.95 -22.56 9.10
N ALA A 417 14.22 -23.56 8.60
CA ALA A 417 13.16 -23.34 7.62
C ALA A 417 12.00 -22.59 8.27
N VAL A 418 11.63 -21.44 7.69
CA VAL A 418 10.54 -20.58 8.18
C VAL A 418 9.36 -20.50 7.22
N SER A 419 9.55 -20.93 5.96
CA SER A 419 8.48 -21.04 4.97
C SER A 419 8.78 -22.20 4.02
N SER A 420 7.72 -22.87 3.58
CA SER A 420 7.79 -23.93 2.58
C SER A 420 6.47 -24.05 1.80
N VAL A 421 6.55 -24.68 0.63
CA VAL A 421 5.39 -25.28 -0.02
C VAL A 421 5.30 -26.72 0.46
N SER A 422 4.23 -27.05 1.20
CA SER A 422 4.01 -28.37 1.80
C SER A 422 3.92 -29.51 0.77
N ALA A 423 4.11 -30.75 1.20
CA ALA A 423 3.96 -31.94 0.37
C ALA A 423 2.58 -31.97 -0.33
N ALA A 424 2.54 -32.42 -1.59
CA ALA A 424 1.33 -32.36 -2.40
C ALA A 424 0.20 -33.23 -1.83
N TRP A 425 0.54 -34.42 -1.31
CA TRP A 425 -0.45 -35.31 -0.69
C TRP A 425 -1.12 -34.68 0.53
N LEU A 426 -0.35 -33.96 1.35
CA LEU A 426 -0.84 -33.34 2.57
C LEU A 426 -1.75 -32.15 2.29
N GLN A 427 -1.42 -31.36 1.27
CA GLN A 427 -2.29 -30.27 0.82
C GLN A 427 -3.61 -30.81 0.28
N ALA A 428 -3.58 -31.87 -0.52
CA ALA A 428 -4.78 -32.52 -1.02
C ALA A 428 -5.67 -33.04 0.13
N ASP A 429 -5.08 -33.81 1.04
CA ASP A 429 -5.75 -34.37 2.22
C ASP A 429 -6.40 -33.30 3.10
N MET A 430 -5.71 -32.19 3.33
CA MET A 430 -6.25 -31.06 4.12
C MET A 430 -7.38 -30.33 3.38
N ILE A 431 -7.28 -30.15 2.07
CA ILE A 431 -8.34 -29.51 1.27
C ILE A 431 -9.61 -30.39 1.23
N GLU A 432 -9.46 -31.71 1.10
CA GLU A 432 -10.57 -32.66 1.15
C GLU A 432 -11.35 -32.56 2.47
N LYS A 433 -10.61 -32.45 3.59
CA LYS A 433 -11.18 -32.31 4.93
C LYS A 433 -11.98 -31.02 5.15
N LEU A 434 -11.76 -29.99 4.33
CA LEU A 434 -12.58 -28.77 4.38
C LEU A 434 -13.98 -28.96 3.77
N ARG A 435 -14.17 -29.99 2.93
CA ARG A 435 -15.44 -30.29 2.25
C ARG A 435 -15.99 -29.08 1.47
N LEU A 436 -15.11 -28.46 0.68
CA LEU A 436 -15.41 -27.26 -0.08
C LEU A 436 -16.29 -27.54 -1.29
N GLU A 437 -17.09 -26.55 -1.67
CA GLU A 437 -17.89 -26.54 -2.90
C GLU A 437 -17.67 -25.23 -3.67
N PRO A 438 -17.98 -25.19 -4.98
CA PRO A 438 -17.97 -23.98 -5.77
C PRO A 438 -18.71 -22.80 -5.12
N GLY A 439 -18.09 -21.61 -5.13
CA GLY A 439 -18.67 -20.37 -4.60
C GLY A 439 -18.32 -20.07 -3.14
N MET A 440 -17.69 -20.99 -2.43
CA MET A 440 -17.32 -20.82 -1.02
C MET A 440 -16.19 -19.80 -0.83
N MET A 441 -16.19 -19.15 0.34
CA MET A 441 -15.10 -18.23 0.74
C MET A 441 -14.25 -18.86 1.84
N VAL A 442 -12.95 -19.00 1.60
CA VAL A 442 -12.03 -19.74 2.48
C VAL A 442 -10.99 -18.81 3.09
N PHE A 443 -10.72 -18.99 4.38
CA PHE A 443 -9.62 -18.35 5.07
C PHE A 443 -8.41 -19.29 5.14
N GLU A 444 -7.21 -18.75 4.93
CA GLU A 444 -5.95 -19.46 5.11
C GLU A 444 -4.96 -18.64 5.97
N ALA A 445 -4.21 -19.31 6.84
CA ALA A 445 -3.10 -18.70 7.59
C ALA A 445 -1.77 -19.44 7.36
N GLY A 446 -0.80 -18.76 6.73
CA GLY A 446 0.55 -19.24 6.42
C GLY A 446 0.73 -19.67 4.96
N SER A 447 0.91 -18.74 4.02
CA SER A 447 0.79 -19.05 2.59
C SER A 447 2.11 -19.03 1.83
N GLY A 448 2.43 -20.15 1.17
CA GLY A 448 3.37 -20.20 0.03
C GLY A 448 2.72 -19.98 -1.34
N GLY A 449 1.43 -19.63 -1.38
CA GLY A 449 0.63 -19.34 -2.58
C GLY A 449 0.06 -20.56 -3.30
N TYR A 450 0.80 -21.67 -3.38
CA TYR A 450 0.31 -22.86 -4.09
C TYR A 450 -0.96 -23.44 -3.46
N ASN A 451 -1.02 -23.53 -2.13
CA ASN A 451 -2.19 -24.05 -1.41
C ASN A 451 -3.43 -23.16 -1.61
N ALA A 452 -3.26 -21.85 -1.47
CA ALA A 452 -4.30 -20.86 -1.74
C ALA A 452 -4.87 -21.00 -3.16
N GLU A 453 -4.01 -21.22 -4.15
CA GLU A 453 -4.45 -21.39 -5.54
C GLU A 453 -5.15 -22.73 -5.79
N LEU A 454 -4.72 -23.82 -5.14
CA LEU A 454 -5.46 -25.09 -5.17
C LEU A 454 -6.87 -24.93 -4.58
N ILE A 455 -6.99 -24.28 -3.43
CA ILE A 455 -8.29 -23.98 -2.80
C ILE A 455 -9.13 -23.09 -3.73
N ALA A 456 -8.54 -22.04 -4.30
CA ALA A 456 -9.21 -21.14 -5.23
C ALA A 456 -9.74 -21.87 -6.48
N HIS A 457 -9.02 -22.86 -6.98
CA HIS A 457 -9.49 -23.71 -8.07
C HIS A 457 -10.67 -24.59 -7.65
N VAL A 458 -10.65 -25.17 -6.45
CA VAL A 458 -11.75 -25.99 -5.92
C VAL A 458 -13.04 -25.18 -5.73
N VAL A 459 -12.95 -23.93 -5.27
CA VAL A 459 -14.12 -23.06 -5.05
C VAL A 459 -14.53 -22.23 -6.28
N ALA A 460 -13.84 -22.39 -7.41
CA ALA A 460 -14.17 -21.73 -8.67
C ALA A 460 -15.59 -22.11 -9.16
N PRO A 461 -16.27 -21.27 -9.98
CA PRO A 461 -15.78 -20.03 -10.60
C PRO A 461 -15.96 -18.76 -9.76
N ALA A 462 -16.71 -18.82 -8.65
CA ALA A 462 -17.15 -17.62 -7.91
C ALA A 462 -16.58 -17.51 -6.48
N GLY A 463 -15.97 -18.58 -5.96
CA GLY A 463 -15.37 -18.59 -4.63
C GLY A 463 -14.12 -17.73 -4.55
N ARG A 464 -13.62 -17.53 -3.33
CA ARG A 464 -12.41 -16.73 -3.08
C ARG A 464 -11.64 -17.28 -1.90
N VAL A 465 -10.34 -16.99 -1.89
CA VAL A 465 -9.44 -17.34 -0.78
C VAL A 465 -8.87 -16.05 -0.21
N VAL A 466 -8.95 -15.89 1.11
CA VAL A 466 -8.26 -14.85 1.86
C VAL A 466 -7.16 -15.51 2.64
N THR A 467 -5.92 -15.22 2.27
CA THR A 467 -4.73 -15.80 2.92
C THR A 467 -3.92 -14.74 3.63
N VAL A 468 -3.45 -15.06 4.83
CA VAL A 468 -2.71 -14.16 5.71
C VAL A 468 -1.34 -14.77 6.01
N ASP A 469 -0.30 -13.96 5.91
CA ASP A 469 1.04 -14.31 6.39
C ASP A 469 1.65 -13.14 7.16
N LEU A 470 2.49 -13.45 8.16
CA LEU A 470 3.14 -12.47 9.01
C LEU A 470 4.41 -11.90 8.38
N ASP A 471 4.98 -12.61 7.40
CA ASP A 471 6.24 -12.26 6.77
C ASP A 471 6.02 -11.43 5.50
N PRO A 472 6.48 -10.16 5.45
CA PRO A 472 6.34 -9.33 4.25
C PRO A 472 6.94 -9.96 3.00
N TYR A 473 8.01 -10.76 3.12
CA TYR A 473 8.63 -11.46 2.00
C TYR A 473 7.72 -12.55 1.44
N VAL A 474 7.12 -13.35 2.33
CA VAL A 474 6.19 -14.43 1.95
C VAL A 474 4.91 -13.86 1.33
N VAL A 475 4.39 -12.75 1.88
CA VAL A 475 3.26 -12.02 1.30
C VAL A 475 3.58 -11.53 -0.10
N GLN A 476 4.72 -10.85 -0.29
CA GLN A 476 5.13 -10.35 -1.60
C GLN A 476 5.27 -11.47 -2.62
N ARG A 477 5.93 -12.57 -2.24
CA ARG A 477 6.12 -13.75 -3.08
C ARG A 477 4.78 -14.38 -3.47
N THR A 478 3.89 -14.58 -2.50
CA THR A 478 2.54 -15.09 -2.75
C THR A 478 1.79 -14.20 -3.73
N GLN A 479 1.75 -12.88 -3.50
CA GLN A 479 1.08 -11.94 -4.39
C GLN A 479 1.59 -12.01 -5.83
N ARG A 480 2.92 -12.09 -6.01
CA ARG A 480 3.54 -12.21 -7.33
C ARG A 480 3.11 -13.48 -8.04
N PHE A 481 3.19 -14.63 -7.36
CA PHE A 481 2.93 -15.92 -8.00
C PHE A 481 1.45 -16.20 -8.22
N THR A 482 0.56 -15.77 -7.32
CA THR A 482 -0.89 -15.86 -7.57
C THR A 482 -1.33 -14.91 -8.68
N ALA A 483 -0.67 -13.77 -8.88
CA ALA A 483 -0.93 -12.90 -10.02
C ALA A 483 -0.44 -13.50 -11.34
N GLU A 484 0.75 -14.11 -11.36
CA GLU A 484 1.35 -14.66 -12.59
C GLU A 484 0.79 -16.03 -12.99
N ALA A 485 0.48 -16.89 -12.01
CA ALA A 485 0.08 -18.27 -12.23
C ALA A 485 -1.36 -18.59 -11.82
N GLY A 486 -2.00 -17.71 -11.05
CA GLY A 486 -3.31 -17.98 -10.45
C GLY A 486 -4.49 -17.42 -11.22
N ARG A 487 -5.69 -17.73 -10.72
CA ARG A 487 -6.99 -17.38 -11.32
C ARG A 487 -7.55 -16.02 -10.90
N GLY A 488 -6.78 -15.24 -10.12
CA GLY A 488 -7.21 -13.94 -9.59
C GLY A 488 -8.24 -14.00 -8.46
N GLN A 489 -8.41 -15.17 -7.82
CA GLN A 489 -9.38 -15.40 -6.73
C GLN A 489 -8.74 -15.39 -5.32
N VAL A 490 -7.41 -15.25 -5.25
CA VAL A 490 -6.66 -15.20 -3.98
C VAL A 490 -6.42 -13.74 -3.58
N THR A 491 -6.76 -13.40 -2.35
CA THR A 491 -6.42 -12.12 -1.69
C THR A 491 -5.38 -12.40 -0.62
N VAL A 492 -4.22 -11.75 -0.71
CA VAL A 492 -3.08 -11.96 0.19
C VAL A 492 -2.93 -10.76 1.11
N LEU A 493 -2.87 -11.00 2.42
CA LEU A 493 -2.78 -9.97 3.46
C LEU A 493 -1.52 -10.16 4.31
N LEU A 494 -0.88 -9.04 4.65
CA LEU A 494 0.14 -9.00 5.69
C LEU A 494 -0.54 -8.86 7.06
N GLY A 495 -0.31 -9.82 7.95
CA GLY A 495 -0.88 -9.79 9.30
C GLY A 495 -0.59 -11.05 10.11
N ASP A 496 -0.96 -11.02 11.39
CA ASP A 496 -0.88 -12.19 12.25
C ASP A 496 -2.09 -13.11 11.97
N GLY A 497 -1.84 -14.28 11.38
CA GLY A 497 -2.87 -15.24 11.01
C GLY A 497 -3.70 -15.75 12.20
N SER A 498 -3.18 -15.66 13.43
CA SER A 498 -3.95 -15.98 14.64
C SER A 498 -5.15 -15.05 14.85
N GLN A 499 -5.17 -13.87 14.22
CA GLN A 499 -6.28 -12.91 14.30
C GLN A 499 -7.36 -13.13 13.22
N GLY A 500 -7.16 -14.11 12.34
CA GLY A 500 -8.02 -14.30 11.17
C GLY A 500 -7.95 -13.13 10.18
N ALA A 501 -9.05 -12.87 9.48
CA ALA A 501 -9.17 -11.76 8.53
C ALA A 501 -10.52 -11.03 8.69
N PRO A 502 -10.79 -10.37 9.84
CA PRO A 502 -12.11 -9.83 10.16
C PRO A 502 -12.61 -8.80 9.14
N GLY A 503 -11.72 -8.02 8.53
CA GLY A 503 -12.06 -7.04 7.48
C GLY A 503 -12.47 -7.65 6.13
N HIS A 504 -12.26 -8.95 5.93
CA HIS A 504 -12.57 -9.68 4.70
C HIS A 504 -13.57 -10.82 4.92
N MET A 505 -14.03 -11.01 6.15
CA MET A 505 -14.97 -12.06 6.51
C MET A 505 -16.35 -11.81 5.88
N PRO A 506 -16.96 -12.82 5.24
CA PRO A 506 -18.30 -12.67 4.69
C PRO A 506 -19.38 -12.67 5.79
N ARG A 507 -20.58 -12.24 5.40
CA ARG A 507 -21.75 -12.30 6.27
C ARG A 507 -22.10 -13.76 6.58
N GLY A 508 -21.74 -14.22 7.78
CA GLY A 508 -21.96 -15.59 8.23
C GLY A 508 -20.68 -16.36 8.60
N GLY A 509 -19.51 -15.81 8.28
CA GLY A 509 -18.21 -16.46 8.49
C GLY A 509 -17.70 -17.21 7.25
N PHE A 510 -16.42 -17.55 7.24
CA PHE A 510 -15.78 -18.31 6.17
C PHE A 510 -16.36 -19.72 6.05
N ASP A 511 -16.48 -20.21 4.82
CA ASP A 511 -16.95 -21.56 4.52
C ASP A 511 -15.92 -22.66 4.82
N GLY A 512 -14.67 -22.27 5.08
CA GLY A 512 -13.60 -23.13 5.56
C GLY A 512 -12.43 -22.30 6.06
N SER A 513 -11.68 -22.84 7.00
CA SER A 513 -10.46 -22.21 7.52
C SER A 513 -9.32 -23.23 7.49
N MET A 514 -8.22 -22.88 6.83
CA MET A 514 -7.02 -23.71 6.74
C MET A 514 -5.85 -23.04 7.46
N ILE A 515 -5.15 -23.76 8.32
CA ILE A 515 -3.89 -23.29 8.91
C ILE A 515 -2.77 -24.16 8.35
N THR A 516 -1.67 -23.55 7.92
CA THR A 516 -0.59 -24.22 7.18
C THR A 516 0.77 -24.04 7.85
N HIS A 517 0.74 -23.91 9.18
CA HIS A 517 1.90 -23.97 10.07
C HIS A 517 1.54 -24.80 11.32
N ASN A 518 2.54 -25.26 12.05
CA ASN A 518 2.35 -26.08 13.25
C ASN A 518 1.84 -25.24 14.42
N CYS A 519 0.65 -25.54 14.91
CA CYS A 519 0.00 -24.82 16.01
C CYS A 519 0.13 -25.59 17.32
N TRP A 520 0.30 -24.85 18.43
CA TRP A 520 0.22 -25.40 19.78
C TRP A 520 -1.21 -25.38 20.35
N ASP A 521 -2.03 -24.42 19.92
CA ASP A 521 -3.40 -24.22 20.38
C ASP A 521 -4.28 -23.69 19.24
N ILE A 522 -5.58 -23.61 19.48
CA ILE A 522 -6.58 -23.14 18.51
C ILE A 522 -6.94 -21.69 18.84
N SER A 523 -6.67 -20.77 17.91
CA SER A 523 -7.07 -19.36 18.11
C SER A 523 -8.60 -19.20 18.16
N PRO A 524 -9.13 -18.41 19.12
CA PRO A 524 -10.56 -18.06 19.16
C PRO A 524 -11.06 -17.43 17.86
N ALA A 525 -10.23 -16.62 17.19
CA ALA A 525 -10.59 -15.93 15.95
C ALA A 525 -10.95 -16.91 14.83
N TRP A 526 -10.26 -18.05 14.74
CA TRP A 526 -10.54 -19.07 13.71
C TRP A 526 -11.93 -19.69 13.91
N ARG A 527 -12.33 -19.95 15.16
CA ARG A 527 -13.67 -20.45 15.50
C ARG A 527 -14.75 -19.39 15.26
N GLU A 528 -14.49 -18.16 15.69
CA GLU A 528 -15.46 -17.07 15.62
C GLU A 528 -15.73 -16.61 14.18
N GLN A 529 -14.72 -16.70 13.31
CA GLN A 529 -14.83 -16.31 11.90
C GLN A 529 -15.21 -17.48 10.98
N LEU A 530 -15.27 -18.72 11.46
CA LEU A 530 -15.71 -19.89 10.68
C LEU A 530 -17.24 -19.98 10.69
N ALA A 531 -17.88 -20.21 9.55
CA ALA A 531 -19.33 -20.37 9.50
C ALA A 531 -19.82 -21.64 10.23
N GLU A 532 -21.07 -21.61 10.68
CA GLU A 532 -21.69 -22.73 11.38
C GLU A 532 -21.71 -24.00 10.50
N GLY A 533 -21.35 -25.15 11.09
CA GLY A 533 -21.29 -26.43 10.38
C GLY A 533 -20.08 -26.63 9.46
N ARG A 534 -19.22 -25.62 9.32
CA ARG A 534 -18.00 -25.66 8.49
C ARG A 534 -16.78 -26.15 9.25
N TYR A 535 -15.68 -26.32 8.51
CA TYR A 535 -14.48 -26.98 8.96
C TYR A 535 -13.30 -26.03 9.11
N LEU A 536 -12.63 -26.13 10.26
CA LEU A 536 -11.27 -25.67 10.48
C LEU A 536 -10.34 -26.87 10.32
N VAL A 537 -9.34 -26.78 9.46
CA VAL A 537 -8.29 -27.78 9.31
C VAL A 537 -6.96 -27.15 9.69
N LEU A 538 -6.30 -27.71 10.71
CA LEU A 538 -5.03 -27.20 11.22
C LEU A 538 -4.08 -28.32 11.65
N PRO A 539 -2.76 -28.14 11.50
CA PRO A 539 -1.74 -28.96 12.14
C PRO A 539 -1.66 -28.57 13.63
N LEU A 540 -2.07 -29.49 14.50
CA LEU A 540 -2.02 -29.31 15.96
C LEU A 540 -0.98 -30.26 16.56
N GLU A 541 -0.04 -29.71 17.32
CA GLU A 541 0.95 -30.47 18.08
C GLU A 541 0.31 -31.02 19.36
N ILE A 542 0.32 -32.34 19.51
CA ILE A 542 -0.19 -33.01 20.72
C ILE A 542 0.78 -34.15 21.08
N HIS A 543 1.44 -34.03 22.23
CA HIS A 543 2.39 -35.01 22.77
C HIS A 543 3.53 -35.34 21.77
N GLY A 544 4.05 -34.31 21.09
CA GLY A 544 5.28 -34.36 20.29
C GLY A 544 5.05 -34.76 18.85
N TYR A 545 3.79 -35.00 18.50
CA TYR A 545 3.35 -35.36 17.17
C TYR A 545 2.37 -34.32 16.66
N THR A 546 2.67 -33.77 15.49
CA THR A 546 1.75 -32.90 14.76
C THR A 546 0.73 -33.76 14.01
N ARG A 547 -0.54 -33.40 14.15
CA ARG A 547 -1.66 -33.99 13.42
C ARG A 547 -2.40 -32.89 12.69
N ALA A 548 -2.63 -33.06 11.39
CA ALA A 548 -3.60 -32.24 10.66
C ALA A 548 -5.00 -32.71 11.06
N ILE A 549 -5.72 -31.93 11.86
CA ILE A 549 -7.03 -32.26 12.42
C ILE A 549 -8.11 -31.44 11.73
N ALA A 550 -9.20 -32.10 11.32
CA ALA A 550 -10.42 -31.47 10.85
C ALA A 550 -11.41 -31.29 12.00
N LEU A 551 -11.73 -30.04 12.31
CA LEU A 551 -12.62 -29.60 13.37
C LEU A 551 -13.87 -28.96 12.78
N GLN A 552 -15.05 -29.53 13.03
CA GLN A 552 -16.32 -28.95 12.59
C GLN A 552 -16.91 -28.03 13.65
N ARG A 553 -17.32 -26.82 13.27
CA ARG A 553 -18.01 -25.89 14.16
C ARG A 553 -19.45 -26.33 14.42
N GLN A 554 -19.82 -26.44 15.70
CA GLN A 554 -21.19 -26.61 16.18
C GLN A 554 -21.43 -25.63 17.34
N GLY A 555 -22.00 -24.47 17.03
CA GLY A 555 -22.13 -23.35 17.95
C GLY A 555 -20.76 -22.89 18.47
N ASP A 556 -20.55 -23.06 19.78
CA ASP A 556 -19.31 -22.69 20.45
C ASP A 556 -18.25 -23.81 20.51
N VAL A 557 -18.58 -25.01 20.01
CA VAL A 557 -17.73 -26.20 20.13
C VAL A 557 -17.14 -26.59 18.79
N LEU A 558 -15.86 -26.98 18.79
CA LEU A 558 -15.16 -27.56 17.65
C LEU A 558 -15.07 -29.08 17.82
N HIS A 559 -15.74 -29.83 16.94
CA HIS A 559 -15.77 -31.29 16.98
C HIS A 559 -14.72 -31.88 16.04
N ALA A 560 -13.74 -32.58 16.59
CA ALA A 560 -12.81 -33.37 15.79
C ALA A 560 -13.54 -34.48 15.01
N ARG A 561 -13.27 -34.56 13.71
CA ARG A 561 -13.86 -35.57 12.82
C ARG A 561 -12.81 -36.56 12.33
N GLU A 562 -11.73 -36.04 11.77
CA GLU A 562 -10.71 -36.79 11.04
C GLU A 562 -9.34 -36.17 11.31
N TRP A 563 -8.27 -36.97 11.24
CA TRP A 563 -6.91 -36.46 11.41
C TRP A 563 -5.87 -37.35 10.70
N THR A 564 -4.72 -36.74 10.35
CA THR A 564 -3.56 -37.43 9.74
C THR A 564 -2.26 -36.93 10.37
N TYR A 565 -1.24 -37.79 10.55
CA TYR A 565 0.09 -37.36 11.00
C TYR A 565 0.79 -36.51 9.93
N CYS A 566 1.47 -35.45 10.34
CA CYS A 566 2.18 -34.57 9.42
C CYS A 566 3.33 -33.82 10.10
N GLY A 567 4.04 -33.00 9.33
CA GLY A 567 5.03 -32.05 9.83
C GLY A 567 4.86 -30.70 9.13
N PHE A 568 5.06 -29.61 9.86
CA PHE A 568 4.94 -28.23 9.37
C PHE A 568 6.03 -27.34 9.97
N VAL A 569 6.30 -26.21 9.32
CA VAL A 569 7.10 -25.13 9.92
C VAL A 569 6.42 -24.63 11.19
N ARG A 570 7.20 -24.19 12.19
CA ARG A 570 6.68 -23.75 13.49
C ARG A 570 5.90 -22.44 13.37
N ASP A 571 4.87 -22.28 14.20
CA ASP A 571 4.18 -21.01 14.39
C ASP A 571 5.16 -19.90 14.80
N ARG A 572 4.89 -18.68 14.33
CA ARG A 572 5.57 -17.45 14.71
C ARG A 572 4.50 -16.38 14.95
N GLY A 573 4.70 -15.52 15.94
CA GLY A 573 3.74 -14.46 16.26
C GLY A 573 3.31 -14.51 17.72
N ALA A 574 2.21 -13.84 18.06
CA ALA A 574 1.77 -13.69 19.44
C ALA A 574 1.35 -15.02 20.09
N ALA A 575 0.93 -16.01 19.29
CA ALA A 575 0.52 -17.33 19.73
C ALA A 575 1.65 -18.36 19.75
N ALA A 576 2.86 -18.00 19.29
CA ALA A 576 3.98 -18.93 19.19
C ALA A 576 4.45 -19.38 20.58
N ARG A 577 4.68 -20.69 20.72
CA ARG A 577 5.19 -21.29 21.96
C ARG A 577 6.49 -22.03 21.69
N SER A 578 7.46 -21.90 22.58
CA SER A 578 8.67 -22.71 22.60
C SER A 578 8.49 -23.89 23.57
N THR A 579 8.76 -25.10 23.08
CA THR A 579 8.87 -26.30 23.92
C THR A 579 10.25 -26.32 24.56
N PRO A 580 10.37 -26.30 25.91
CA PRO A 580 11.65 -26.45 26.57
C PRO A 580 12.37 -27.74 26.14
N ILE A 581 13.67 -27.63 25.87
CA ILE A 581 14.52 -28.76 25.50
C ILE A 581 15.60 -28.93 26.56
N THR A 582 15.81 -30.17 27.02
CA THR A 582 16.96 -30.55 27.84
C THR A 582 17.88 -31.46 27.05
N ASN A 583 19.12 -31.02 26.86
CA ASN A 583 20.16 -31.85 26.26
C ASN A 583 20.71 -32.81 27.31
N VAL A 584 20.84 -34.08 26.94
CA VAL A 584 21.48 -35.12 27.74
C VAL A 584 22.52 -35.85 26.90
N ALA A 585 23.36 -36.67 27.54
CA ALA A 585 24.45 -37.40 26.87
C ALA A 585 25.37 -36.49 26.06
N GLY A 586 25.77 -35.34 26.62
CA GLY A 586 26.68 -34.41 25.93
C GLY A 586 26.08 -33.72 24.69
N GLY A 587 24.75 -33.76 24.52
CA GLY A 587 24.05 -33.15 23.39
C GLY A 587 23.65 -34.13 22.29
N GLU A 588 23.97 -35.42 22.44
CA GLU A 588 23.54 -36.46 21.48
C GLU A 588 22.04 -36.78 21.57
N LEU A 589 21.42 -36.49 22.71
CA LEU A 589 19.99 -36.71 22.94
C LEU A 589 19.32 -35.43 23.44
N GLN A 590 18.13 -35.15 22.90
CA GLN A 590 17.29 -34.01 23.26
C GLN A 590 15.96 -34.50 23.84
N LEU A 591 15.62 -34.02 25.03
CA LEU A 591 14.32 -34.24 25.66
C LEU A 591 13.45 -33.01 25.46
N CYS A 592 12.28 -33.19 24.85
CA CYS A 592 11.29 -32.13 24.67
C CYS A 592 10.24 -32.21 25.80
N HIS A 593 9.99 -31.09 26.49
CA HIS A 593 9.06 -31.04 27.62
C HIS A 593 7.81 -30.27 27.26
N GLU A 594 6.75 -30.98 26.89
CA GLU A 594 5.50 -30.37 26.43
C GLU A 594 4.58 -29.93 27.58
N ASP A 595 4.54 -30.74 28.63
CA ASP A 595 3.74 -30.51 29.82
C ASP A 595 4.62 -30.48 31.08
N GLY A 596 4.28 -29.61 32.02
CA GLY A 596 4.96 -29.53 33.32
C GLY A 596 6.32 -28.81 33.28
N THR A 597 7.03 -28.87 34.40
CA THR A 597 8.38 -28.31 34.53
C THR A 597 9.40 -29.36 34.09
N PRO A 598 10.39 -29.01 33.25
CA PRO A 598 11.47 -29.93 32.88
C PRO A 598 12.09 -30.56 34.14
N PRO A 599 12.06 -31.89 34.30
CA PRO A 599 12.70 -32.56 35.43
C PRO A 599 14.22 -32.44 35.36
N ASP A 600 14.87 -32.60 36.52
CA ASP A 600 16.33 -32.70 36.61
C ASP A 600 16.84 -33.91 35.79
N PRO A 601 17.69 -33.70 34.77
CA PRO A 601 18.17 -34.79 33.91
C PRO A 601 19.22 -35.68 34.57
N ALA A 602 19.73 -35.36 35.77
CA ALA A 602 20.87 -36.05 36.38
C ALA A 602 20.70 -37.58 36.45
N GLY A 603 19.53 -38.06 36.88
CA GLY A 603 19.24 -39.50 36.95
C GLY A 603 19.17 -40.18 35.58
N LEU A 604 18.68 -39.48 34.55
CA LEU A 604 18.68 -39.98 33.19
C LEU A 604 20.09 -39.98 32.58
N GLU A 605 20.89 -38.94 32.86
CA GLU A 605 22.29 -38.91 32.44
C GLU A 605 23.10 -40.04 33.07
N GLU A 606 22.85 -40.36 34.34
CA GLU A 606 23.43 -41.52 35.00
C GLU A 606 23.00 -42.83 34.32
N ALA A 607 21.70 -42.98 34.04
CA ALA A 607 21.16 -44.16 33.35
C ALA A 607 21.75 -44.35 31.95
N LEU A 608 21.92 -43.27 31.17
CA LEU A 608 22.49 -43.30 29.82
C LEU A 608 23.98 -43.67 29.80
N ARG A 609 24.71 -43.40 30.89
CA ARG A 609 26.11 -43.83 31.08
C ARG A 609 26.23 -45.22 31.70
N GLY A 610 25.13 -45.73 32.25
CA GLY A 610 25.06 -47.02 32.90
C GLY A 610 25.15 -48.20 31.93
N PRO A 611 25.31 -49.43 32.44
CA PRO A 611 25.28 -50.63 31.61
C PRO A 611 23.95 -50.74 30.87
N ARG A 612 24.01 -50.99 29.56
CA ARG A 612 22.83 -51.24 28.74
C ARG A 612 22.14 -52.52 29.20
N HIS A 613 20.85 -52.43 29.47
CA HIS A 613 19.99 -53.58 29.75
C HIS A 613 19.02 -53.76 28.58
N GLU A 614 19.18 -54.84 27.81
CA GLU A 614 18.22 -55.23 26.78
C GLU A 614 17.18 -56.17 27.38
N PHE A 615 15.91 -55.80 27.25
CA PHE A 615 14.79 -56.66 27.60
C PHE A 615 14.14 -57.17 26.31
N SER A 616 14.28 -58.48 26.05
CA SER A 616 13.50 -59.15 25.02
C SER A 616 12.15 -59.55 25.61
N HIS A 617 11.08 -58.93 25.13
CA HIS A 617 9.73 -59.37 25.44
C HIS A 617 9.47 -60.67 24.67
N VAL A 618 9.54 -61.82 25.35
CA VAL A 618 9.06 -63.08 24.80
C VAL A 618 7.58 -63.15 25.15
N ASP A 619 6.71 -62.92 24.16
CA ASP A 619 5.27 -63.17 24.29
C ASP A 619 5.05 -64.64 24.65
N HIS A 620 4.63 -64.90 25.88
CA HIS A 620 3.99 -66.14 26.27
C HIS A 620 2.58 -65.86 26.77
N HIS A 621 1.61 -66.16 25.92
CA HIS A 621 0.24 -66.38 26.35
C HIS A 621 0.18 -67.49 27.43
N ALA A 622 -0.66 -67.23 28.43
CA ALA A 622 -1.18 -68.12 29.48
C ALA A 622 -0.39 -68.23 30.80
N ASP A 623 -1.06 -67.70 31.84
CA ASP A 623 -0.99 -68.01 33.27
C ASP A 623 0.31 -67.75 34.06
N GLY A 624 0.25 -66.69 34.88
CA GLY A 624 1.03 -66.56 36.11
C GLY A 624 2.20 -65.58 36.02
N ILE A 625 2.07 -64.42 36.69
CA ILE A 625 3.15 -63.45 36.86
C ILE A 625 4.26 -64.09 37.71
N ALA A 626 5.40 -64.39 37.09
CA ALA A 626 6.68 -64.65 37.75
C ALA A 626 7.64 -63.47 37.48
N PRO A 627 8.56 -63.15 38.41
CA PRO A 627 9.34 -61.90 38.34
C PRO A 627 10.40 -61.92 37.24
N VAL A 628 10.54 -60.77 36.58
CA VAL A 628 11.49 -60.48 35.50
C VAL A 628 12.94 -60.64 36.00
N GLY A 629 13.71 -61.51 35.34
CA GLY A 629 15.14 -61.68 35.58
C GLY A 629 15.97 -60.74 34.71
N LEU A 630 16.85 -59.95 35.33
CA LEU A 630 17.84 -59.10 34.64
C LEU A 630 18.97 -59.96 34.07
N ILE A 631 19.23 -59.88 32.77
CA ILE A 631 20.46 -60.39 32.17
C ILE A 631 21.36 -59.17 31.87
N PRO A 632 22.54 -59.04 32.51
CA PRO A 632 23.52 -58.04 32.11
C PRO A 632 24.22 -58.50 30.83
N SER A 633 24.17 -57.67 29.79
CA SER A 633 25.04 -57.77 28.63
C SER A 633 26.39 -57.07 28.93
N SER A 634 27.48 -57.81 28.75
CA SER A 634 28.87 -57.32 28.89
C SER A 634 29.23 -56.27 27.81
N PRO A 635 30.18 -55.36 28.11
CA PRO A 635 30.36 -54.06 27.46
C PRO A 635 30.74 -54.07 25.99
#